data_AF-A0AB34HIS6-F1
#
_entry.id   AF-A0AB34HIS6-F1
#
_cell.length_a   1.000
_cell.length_b   1.000
_cell.length_c   1.000
_cell.angle_alpha   90.00
_cell.angle_beta   90.00
_cell.angle_gamma   90.00
#
_symmetry.space_group_name_H-M   'P 1'
#
loop_
_entity.id
_entity.type
_entity.pdbx_description
1 polymer ?
#
loop_
_entity_poly.entity_id
_entity_poly.type
_entity_poly.pdbx_seq_one_letter_code
_entity_poly.pdbx_strand_id
1 'polypeptide(L)'
;MEVLKEKVEEEEEAERAERGEKMMRPMEVRKEETIMTQEMLRDLERKLSEIEVSIPEKPSTFTKDAIDISKLPLSYQSNTPKEEHLLQVADNFSRQYSHLCPDRVPLFLHPVNECEVPKFVSTTIRPTLMPYPELYNWDTCAQFVSDFLSAVPLPDPLKPPSYLYSSTTVLKYQKGNCFDFSTLLCSMLIGARYDAYCVYGYGSQDLCHMDLTREVCPLTVKPKEMVKEEEKAPPKKYAVKPPRDLTSRFEQEQEIKRQEAIKAKEERRLKQEEERLVEQESAKTDPLHGLRVHSWVLVLSGKREVPESFFIDPFTGRSYSTQDDHFLGIESLWNHKNYWVNMQDCWNCCKVLGGAWAEQGAVWRLWEALSDPLLHQDLVFDLGDSVRWEYLLLGTDKPLLSLTEEEDDGTNDDDDVENLGKEDEDKSFDMPCSWVEQIEISPEAFETRCPNGKKVIQYKRAKLEKWAPYLNNNGLVCRLTTYEDLECTKTLEIKEWFQNREDMLELKHINKVTGLNIDYFKPGHPQALRVHSYTSMQPEMDRVMEFYETARVDGLIKREETPRTMTEYYQGRPDLLSYRHVNFGPRIKKLALNSAESNPRPVVKITEQFFRNPAKPADEDVAERVFLILDERIQLRYHCREDRITASKREFLWRTEGDSKGNKIIMTPDMCLSFEVEPMEHTKKLLYQPEAMMKLKNEEKLSRHQVWESELEVLEILKLREEEEAAHELTISIYDTKRNEKSKEYREAMERVMHEEHLWQVEAQLDYLAPFLAQLPPGEKLTRWQAVRLKDECLSDFKQRLIDKANLIQARFEKETQELQKQQQWYQENQVTLTPEDEDLYLSYCSQAMFRIRILEQRLNRHKELAPLKYLALEEKLYKDPRLVELLKIFV
;
A
#
# COMPACT_ATOMS: atom_id res chain seq x y z
N MET A 1 -7.00 24.56 72.68
CA MET A 1 -6.26 25.80 72.35
C MET A 1 -4.81 25.45 72.07
N GLU A 2 -4.60 24.74 70.96
CA GLU A 2 -3.29 24.40 70.37
C GLU A 2 -3.45 24.39 68.84
N VAL A 3 -4.63 23.97 68.36
CA VAL A 3 -5.09 24.02 66.95
C VAL A 3 -5.36 25.43 66.38
N LEU A 4 -5.14 26.51 67.15
CA LEU A 4 -5.27 27.90 66.68
C LEU A 4 -3.95 28.69 66.70
N LYS A 5 -2.84 28.08 67.14
CA LYS A 5 -1.50 28.68 67.06
C LYS A 5 -0.71 28.17 65.85
N GLU A 6 -0.81 26.87 65.53
CA GLU A 6 -0.18 26.30 64.32
C GLU A 6 -0.73 26.89 63.02
N LYS A 7 -2.02 27.24 62.97
CA LYS A 7 -2.64 27.84 61.78
C LYS A 7 -2.27 29.30 61.51
N VAL A 8 -1.69 30.01 62.49
CA VAL A 8 -1.20 31.39 62.30
C VAL A 8 0.30 31.39 61.96
N GLU A 9 1.06 30.37 62.39
CA GLU A 9 2.47 30.21 62.04
C GLU A 9 2.69 29.70 60.60
N GLU A 10 1.82 28.81 60.07
CA GLU A 10 1.91 28.35 58.67
C GLU A 10 1.46 29.43 57.64
N GLU A 11 0.54 30.33 58.01
CA GLU A 11 0.11 31.45 57.15
C GLU A 11 1.12 32.61 57.16
N GLU A 12 1.82 32.86 58.28
CA GLU A 12 2.91 33.85 58.34
C GLU A 12 4.23 33.38 57.70
N GLU A 13 4.49 32.07 57.59
CA GLU A 13 5.65 31.55 56.84
C GLU A 13 5.44 31.56 55.33
N ALA A 14 4.20 31.43 54.85
CA ALA A 14 3.86 31.55 53.43
C ALA A 14 3.93 33.00 52.91
N GLU A 15 3.50 34.00 53.70
CA GLU A 15 3.63 35.42 53.32
C GLU A 15 5.07 35.96 53.43
N ARG A 16 5.92 35.33 54.24
CA ARG A 16 7.34 35.72 54.43
C ARG A 16 8.26 35.10 53.37
N ALA A 17 7.86 34.01 52.71
CA ALA A 17 8.56 33.44 51.55
C ALA A 17 8.24 34.18 50.21
N GLU A 18 7.04 34.73 50.04
CA GLU A 18 6.69 35.53 48.84
C GLU A 18 7.18 36.99 48.88
N ARG A 19 7.56 37.52 50.06
CA ARG A 19 8.22 38.84 50.19
C ARG A 19 9.75 38.79 50.23
N GLY A 20 10.36 37.60 50.16
CA GLY A 20 11.80 37.38 50.30
C GLY A 20 12.63 37.35 49.00
N GLU A 21 12.02 37.22 47.82
CA GLU A 21 12.74 37.19 46.52
C GLU A 21 12.25 38.23 45.51
N LYS A 22 11.87 39.41 46.02
CA LYS A 22 11.68 40.63 45.21
C LYS A 22 12.46 41.81 45.78
N MET A 23 13.74 41.63 46.11
CA MET A 23 14.69 42.74 46.21
C MET A 23 16.16 42.28 46.18
N MET A 24 16.61 41.80 45.01
CA MET A 24 17.96 42.07 44.50
C MET A 24 17.89 42.14 42.97
N ARG A 25 17.35 43.25 42.46
CA ARG A 25 17.74 43.73 41.13
C ARG A 25 19.18 44.23 41.26
N PRO A 26 20.14 43.69 40.49
CA PRO A 26 21.38 44.41 40.28
C PRO A 26 21.01 45.75 39.65
N MET A 27 21.42 46.83 40.30
CA MET A 27 21.44 48.17 39.73
C MET A 27 22.08 48.06 38.34
N GLU A 28 21.29 48.31 37.30
CA GLU A 28 21.79 48.55 35.95
C GLU A 28 22.81 49.68 36.04
N VAL A 29 24.09 49.29 36.08
CA VAL A 29 25.15 50.17 35.63
C VAL A 29 24.77 50.49 34.20
N ARG A 30 24.39 51.74 33.94
CA ARG A 30 24.42 52.33 32.60
C ARG A 30 25.79 51.99 32.01
N LYS A 31 25.87 50.93 31.22
CA LYS A 31 26.95 50.78 30.26
C LYS A 31 26.65 51.85 29.22
N GLU A 32 27.47 52.89 29.25
CA GLU A 32 27.60 53.78 28.11
C GLU A 32 27.66 52.92 26.85
N GLU A 33 26.76 53.20 25.91
CA GLU A 33 26.84 52.65 24.57
C GLU A 33 28.19 53.05 23.99
N THR A 34 29.16 52.13 24.02
CA THR A 34 30.38 52.27 23.24
C THR A 34 29.96 52.17 21.77
N ILE A 35 29.77 53.33 21.16
CA ILE A 35 29.67 53.51 19.72
C ILE A 35 30.86 52.78 19.10
N MET A 36 30.60 51.74 18.30
CA MET A 36 31.65 51.01 17.59
C MET A 36 32.47 52.01 16.77
N THR A 37 33.78 52.05 16.99
CA THR A 37 34.67 52.89 16.19
C THR A 37 34.77 52.32 14.77
N GLN A 38 35.00 53.20 13.79
CA GLN A 38 35.04 52.86 12.37
C GLN A 38 36.12 51.81 12.02
N GLU A 39 37.16 51.69 12.84
CA GLU A 39 38.17 50.63 12.74
C GLU A 39 37.63 49.27 13.20
N MET A 40 36.81 49.22 14.25
CA MET A 40 36.17 47.97 14.70
C MET A 40 35.13 47.47 13.71
N LEU A 41 34.43 48.38 13.01
CA LEU A 41 33.51 48.01 11.93
C LEU A 41 34.27 47.45 10.72
N ARG A 42 35.40 48.06 10.34
CA ARG A 42 36.27 47.53 9.27
C ARG A 42 36.92 46.20 9.64
N ASP A 43 37.24 45.99 10.91
CA ASP A 43 37.74 44.71 11.40
C ASP A 43 36.67 43.63 11.42
N LEU A 44 35.41 43.98 11.72
CA LEU A 44 34.27 43.08 11.64
C LEU A 44 33.96 42.75 10.18
N GLU A 45 34.00 43.74 9.29
CA GLU A 45 33.77 43.61 7.85
C GLU A 45 34.86 42.74 7.20
N ARG A 46 36.13 42.92 7.61
CA ARG A 46 37.26 42.07 7.21
C ARG A 46 37.09 40.63 7.71
N LYS A 47 36.72 40.45 8.98
CA LYS A 47 36.46 39.12 9.57
C LYS A 47 35.25 38.43 8.93
N LEU A 48 34.24 39.18 8.51
CA LEU A 48 33.07 38.67 7.78
C LEU A 48 33.43 38.32 6.33
N SER A 49 34.34 39.06 5.70
CA SER A 49 34.83 38.76 4.34
C SER A 49 35.86 37.62 4.27
N GLU A 50 36.50 37.26 5.39
CA GLU A 50 37.41 36.10 5.50
C GLU A 50 36.67 34.79 5.82
N ILE A 51 35.38 34.86 6.21
CA ILE A 51 34.53 33.68 6.34
C ILE A 51 34.05 33.31 4.94
N GLU A 52 34.75 32.38 4.29
CA GLU A 52 34.16 31.61 3.20
C GLU A 52 33.02 30.78 3.79
N VAL A 53 31.81 31.34 3.74
CA VAL A 53 30.59 30.56 3.84
C VAL A 53 30.59 29.65 2.62
N SER A 54 31.04 28.41 2.78
CA SER A 54 30.62 27.34 1.90
C SER A 54 29.09 27.28 2.06
N ILE A 55 28.40 27.95 1.13
CA ILE A 55 26.96 27.81 0.97
C ILE A 55 26.75 26.30 0.89
N PRO A 56 26.07 25.67 1.87
CA PRO A 56 25.67 24.28 1.68
C PRO A 56 24.89 24.31 0.38
N GLU A 57 25.33 23.50 -0.60
CA GLU A 57 24.72 23.45 -1.93
C GLU A 57 23.22 23.65 -1.76
N LYS A 58 22.68 24.73 -2.37
CA LYS A 58 21.23 24.96 -2.39
C LYS A 58 20.58 23.59 -2.58
N PRO A 59 19.63 23.16 -1.72
CA PRO A 59 18.93 21.90 -1.97
C PRO A 59 18.47 21.98 -3.40
N SER A 60 18.94 21.06 -4.22
CA SER A 60 18.87 21.13 -5.68
C SER A 60 17.41 21.34 -6.09
N THR A 61 17.02 22.61 -6.23
CA THR A 61 15.80 23.02 -6.88
C THR A 61 15.86 22.37 -8.24
N PHE A 62 14.85 21.54 -8.54
CA PHE A 62 14.64 20.87 -9.81
C PHE A 62 15.10 21.78 -10.96
N THR A 63 16.35 21.63 -11.39
CA THR A 63 16.97 22.58 -12.32
C THR A 63 16.38 22.28 -13.68
N LYS A 64 15.75 23.30 -14.29
CA LYS A 64 15.14 23.27 -15.62
C LYS A 64 15.96 22.52 -16.67
N ASP A 65 17.28 22.49 -16.53
CA ASP A 65 18.26 21.91 -17.45
C ASP A 65 18.22 20.37 -17.56
N ALA A 66 17.41 19.67 -16.76
CA ALA A 66 17.31 18.20 -16.76
C ALA A 66 16.15 17.63 -17.60
N ILE A 67 15.23 18.46 -18.08
CA ILE A 67 14.04 17.99 -18.83
C ILE A 67 14.34 17.96 -20.32
N ASP A 68 14.27 16.77 -20.92
CA ASP A 68 14.42 16.60 -22.37
C ASP A 68 13.12 16.98 -23.09
N ILE A 69 13.00 18.27 -23.43
CA ILE A 69 11.81 18.87 -24.07
C ILE A 69 11.59 18.32 -25.49
N SER A 70 12.62 17.77 -26.14
CA SER A 70 12.56 17.31 -27.53
C SER A 70 11.65 16.11 -27.77
N LYS A 71 11.36 15.33 -26.72
CA LYS A 71 10.54 14.12 -26.77
C LYS A 71 9.07 14.35 -26.41
N LEU A 72 8.70 15.56 -25.99
CA LEU A 72 7.34 15.88 -25.57
C LEU A 72 6.44 16.17 -26.78
N PRO A 73 5.16 15.76 -26.76
CA PRO A 73 4.24 15.97 -27.86
C PRO A 73 3.88 17.45 -28.05
N LEU A 74 3.33 17.79 -29.23
CA LEU A 74 2.99 19.17 -29.58
C LEU A 74 1.98 19.82 -28.63
N SER A 75 1.11 19.04 -27.96
CA SER A 75 0.14 19.56 -26.98
C SER A 75 0.80 20.24 -25.77
N TYR A 76 2.06 19.92 -25.48
CA TYR A 76 2.83 20.52 -24.38
C TYR A 76 3.49 21.83 -24.83
N GLN A 77 3.77 21.97 -26.13
CA GLN A 77 4.54 23.08 -26.70
C GLN A 77 3.66 24.22 -27.24
N SER A 78 2.39 23.97 -27.51
CA SER A 78 1.46 25.00 -28.00
C SER A 78 0.07 24.89 -27.36
N ASN A 79 -0.66 26.01 -27.42
CA ASN A 79 -2.06 26.08 -27.03
C ASN A 79 -2.94 25.91 -28.26
N THR A 80 -4.05 25.18 -28.09
CA THR A 80 -5.14 25.11 -29.05
C THR A 80 -5.99 26.39 -28.98
N PRO A 81 -6.74 26.77 -30.02
CA PRO A 81 -7.56 27.98 -29.99
C PRO A 81 -8.63 27.96 -28.88
N LYS A 82 -9.10 26.77 -28.48
CA LYS A 82 -10.00 26.59 -27.34
C LYS A 82 -9.30 26.86 -26.00
N GLU A 83 -8.06 26.39 -25.83
CA GLU A 83 -7.26 26.70 -24.64
C GLU A 83 -6.91 28.18 -24.55
N GLU A 84 -6.58 28.83 -25.68
CA GLU A 84 -6.33 30.28 -25.71
C GLU A 84 -7.57 31.07 -25.29
N HIS A 85 -8.76 30.68 -25.76
CA HIS A 85 -10.01 31.30 -25.32
C HIS A 85 -10.28 31.08 -23.83
N LEU A 86 -10.04 29.87 -23.31
CA LEU A 86 -10.17 29.57 -21.88
C LEU A 86 -9.22 30.43 -21.03
N LEU A 87 -7.97 30.64 -21.49
CA LEU A 87 -7.02 31.52 -20.80
C LEU A 87 -7.51 32.97 -20.76
N GLN A 88 -8.11 33.48 -21.85
CA GLN A 88 -8.71 34.81 -21.87
C GLN A 88 -9.89 34.94 -20.89
N VAL A 89 -10.74 33.91 -20.81
CA VAL A 89 -11.85 33.85 -19.85
C VAL A 89 -11.30 33.84 -18.41
N ALA A 90 -10.27 33.02 -18.14
CA ALA A 90 -9.61 32.96 -16.84
C ALA A 90 -8.94 34.30 -16.45
N ASP A 91 -8.32 35.00 -17.40
CA ASP A 91 -7.74 36.33 -17.18
C ASP A 91 -8.83 37.37 -16.84
N ASN A 92 -9.96 37.33 -17.54
CA ASN A 92 -11.09 38.22 -17.25
C ASN A 92 -11.66 37.94 -15.85
N PHE A 93 -11.87 36.67 -15.52
CA PHE A 93 -12.33 36.24 -14.21
C PHE A 93 -11.37 36.67 -13.09
N SER A 94 -10.06 36.48 -13.28
CA SER A 94 -9.04 36.91 -12.32
C SER A 94 -9.06 38.43 -12.07
N ARG A 95 -9.27 39.24 -13.12
CA ARG A 95 -9.42 40.69 -13.00
C ARG A 95 -10.68 41.06 -12.23
N GLN A 96 -11.81 40.43 -12.55
CA GLN A 96 -13.08 40.66 -11.86
C GLN A 96 -12.97 40.29 -10.37
N TYR A 97 -12.40 39.13 -10.06
CA TYR A 97 -12.13 38.69 -8.70
C TYR A 97 -11.22 39.67 -7.95
N SER A 98 -10.14 40.13 -8.58
CA SER A 98 -9.22 41.12 -7.96
C SER A 98 -9.90 42.47 -7.70
N HIS A 99 -10.91 42.85 -8.50
CA HIS A 99 -11.71 44.04 -8.27
C HIS A 99 -12.74 43.87 -7.15
N LEU A 100 -13.35 42.68 -7.04
CA LEU A 100 -14.34 42.36 -6.00
C LEU A 100 -13.69 42.13 -4.63
N CYS A 101 -12.52 41.48 -4.61
CA CYS A 101 -11.82 41.02 -3.41
C CYS A 101 -10.36 41.54 -3.39
N PRO A 102 -10.11 42.84 -3.22
CA PRO A 102 -8.77 43.43 -3.34
C PRO A 102 -7.78 43.00 -2.25
N ASP A 103 -8.29 42.57 -1.08
CA ASP A 103 -7.48 42.14 0.07
C ASP A 103 -7.08 40.65 0.01
N ARG A 104 -7.61 39.89 -0.96
CA ARG A 104 -7.34 38.44 -1.11
C ARG A 104 -6.17 38.16 -2.07
N VAL A 105 -5.54 37.01 -1.91
CA VAL A 105 -4.41 36.57 -2.75
C VAL A 105 -4.90 36.27 -4.18
N PRO A 106 -4.10 36.58 -5.22
CA PRO A 106 -4.45 36.23 -6.60
C PRO A 106 -4.67 34.73 -6.81
N LEU A 107 -5.65 34.39 -7.65
CA LEU A 107 -6.03 33.02 -7.94
C LEU A 107 -4.95 32.25 -8.72
N PHE A 108 -4.79 30.97 -8.39
CA PHE A 108 -3.90 30.05 -9.12
C PHE A 108 -4.65 29.41 -10.30
N LEU A 109 -4.60 30.05 -11.47
CA LEU A 109 -5.40 29.65 -12.65
C LEU A 109 -4.58 29.06 -13.81
N HIS A 110 -3.48 29.69 -14.21
CA HIS A 110 -2.72 29.28 -15.40
C HIS A 110 -1.19 29.27 -15.19
N PRO A 111 -0.65 28.37 -14.36
CA PRO A 111 0.80 28.18 -14.22
C PRO A 111 1.44 27.79 -15.56
N VAL A 112 2.75 28.00 -15.67
CA VAL A 112 3.52 27.56 -16.84
C VAL A 112 3.90 26.08 -16.71
N ASN A 113 3.84 25.35 -17.82
CA ASN A 113 4.26 23.96 -17.88
C ASN A 113 5.79 23.81 -18.08
N GLU A 114 6.26 22.57 -18.30
CA GLU A 114 7.66 22.24 -18.60
C GLU A 114 8.24 22.96 -19.82
N CYS A 115 7.38 23.32 -20.78
CA CYS A 115 7.75 23.99 -22.03
C CYS A 115 7.54 25.52 -21.96
N GLU A 116 7.32 26.06 -20.77
CA GLU A 116 7.06 27.50 -20.52
C GLU A 116 5.77 28.02 -21.18
N VAL A 117 4.83 27.13 -21.47
CA VAL A 117 3.51 27.48 -22.02
C VAL A 117 2.51 27.60 -20.86
N PRO A 118 1.75 28.71 -20.77
CA PRO A 118 0.71 28.85 -19.77
C PRO A 118 -0.43 27.89 -20.08
N LYS A 119 -0.79 27.06 -19.09
CA LYS A 119 -1.85 26.06 -19.19
C LYS A 119 -2.80 26.20 -18.00
N PHE A 120 -4.09 26.07 -18.26
CA PHE A 120 -5.11 26.15 -17.21
C PHE A 120 -5.01 24.95 -16.25
N VAL A 121 -5.15 25.18 -14.94
CA VAL A 121 -4.94 24.12 -13.92
C VAL A 121 -5.87 22.91 -14.06
N SER A 122 -7.12 23.09 -14.51
CA SER A 122 -8.04 21.97 -14.72
C SER A 122 -7.65 21.11 -15.92
N THR A 123 -6.98 21.68 -16.93
CA THR A 123 -6.57 20.93 -18.13
C THR A 123 -5.29 20.11 -17.90
N THR A 124 -4.60 20.29 -16.76
CA THR A 124 -3.48 19.43 -16.36
C THR A 124 -3.93 18.08 -15.77
N ILE A 125 -5.18 18.01 -15.28
CA ILE A 125 -5.77 16.80 -14.72
C ILE A 125 -6.28 15.93 -15.87
N ARG A 126 -5.68 14.74 -16.04
CA ARG A 126 -6.14 13.75 -17.02
C ARG A 126 -6.67 12.50 -16.31
N PRO A 127 -8.00 12.34 -16.19
CA PRO A 127 -8.61 11.16 -15.59
C PRO A 127 -8.09 9.88 -16.28
N THR A 128 -7.36 9.05 -15.53
CA THR A 128 -6.74 7.83 -16.07
C THR A 128 -6.98 6.67 -15.13
N LEU A 129 -7.59 5.59 -15.65
CA LEU A 129 -7.75 4.35 -14.92
C LEU A 129 -6.50 3.48 -15.08
N MET A 130 -5.86 3.13 -13.97
CA MET A 130 -4.66 2.29 -13.98
C MET A 130 -5.00 0.82 -14.26
N PRO A 131 -4.08 0.02 -14.85
CA PRO A 131 -4.32 -1.42 -15.06
C PRO A 131 -4.20 -2.25 -13.77
N TYR A 132 -3.73 -1.64 -12.67
CA TYR A 132 -3.46 -2.30 -11.39
C TYR A 132 -4.69 -2.19 -10.46
N PRO A 133 -5.36 -3.30 -10.09
CA PRO A 133 -6.51 -3.27 -9.19
C PRO A 133 -6.19 -2.71 -7.81
N GLU A 134 -4.94 -2.90 -7.35
CA GLU A 134 -4.44 -2.33 -6.09
C GLU A 134 -4.59 -0.80 -6.06
N LEU A 135 -4.50 -0.10 -7.20
CA LEU A 135 -4.60 1.36 -7.26
C LEU A 135 -6.04 1.86 -7.39
N TYR A 136 -7.03 0.97 -7.36
CA TYR A 136 -8.42 1.39 -7.42
C TYR A 136 -8.87 1.96 -6.09
N ASN A 137 -8.36 1.52 -4.95
CA ASN A 137 -8.76 2.08 -3.66
C ASN A 137 -7.99 3.38 -3.39
N TRP A 138 -8.63 4.33 -2.71
CA TRP A 138 -8.03 5.65 -2.51
C TRP A 138 -6.82 5.59 -1.57
N ASP A 139 -6.84 4.70 -0.57
CA ASP A 139 -5.81 4.53 0.45
C ASP A 139 -4.52 3.98 -0.15
N THR A 140 -4.62 2.90 -0.92
CA THR A 140 -3.50 2.29 -1.63
C THR A 140 -2.99 3.17 -2.76
N CYS A 141 -3.86 3.89 -3.46
CA CYS A 141 -3.46 4.86 -4.48
C CYS A 141 -2.68 6.04 -3.88
N ALA A 142 -3.15 6.60 -2.75
CA ALA A 142 -2.48 7.70 -2.07
C ALA A 142 -1.13 7.26 -1.48
N GLN A 143 -1.07 6.06 -0.88
CA GLN A 143 0.19 5.47 -0.41
C GLN A 143 1.17 5.20 -1.57
N PHE A 144 0.67 4.77 -2.73
CA PHE A 144 1.52 4.57 -3.90
C PHE A 144 2.11 5.89 -4.39
N VAL A 145 1.31 6.95 -4.56
CA VAL A 145 1.81 8.27 -4.99
C VAL A 145 2.81 8.82 -3.98
N SER A 146 2.51 8.71 -2.68
CA SER A 146 3.41 9.20 -1.65
C SER A 146 4.73 8.44 -1.65
N ASP A 147 4.72 7.12 -1.74
CA ASP A 147 5.94 6.30 -1.78
C ASP A 147 6.72 6.44 -3.09
N PHE A 148 6.05 6.61 -4.23
CA PHE A 148 6.63 6.67 -5.56
C PHE A 148 7.35 7.99 -5.86
N LEU A 149 6.88 9.09 -5.31
CA LEU A 149 7.45 10.42 -5.53
C LEU A 149 8.29 10.89 -4.33
N SER A 150 9.36 11.64 -4.61
CA SER A 150 10.08 12.42 -3.62
C SER A 150 9.51 13.83 -3.53
N ALA A 151 9.09 14.23 -2.33
CA ALA A 151 8.61 15.58 -2.06
C ALA A 151 9.75 16.60 -2.19
N VAL A 152 9.50 17.67 -2.96
CA VAL A 152 10.36 18.84 -3.09
C VAL A 152 9.60 20.04 -2.52
N PRO A 153 10.15 20.75 -1.51
CA PRO A 153 9.47 21.91 -0.95
C PRO A 153 9.36 23.05 -1.97
N LEU A 154 8.37 23.91 -1.78
CA LEU A 154 8.19 25.10 -2.61
C LEU A 154 9.40 26.05 -2.47
N PRO A 155 9.84 26.71 -3.56
CA PRO A 155 10.91 27.71 -3.49
C PRO A 155 10.57 28.89 -2.58
N ASP A 156 9.31 29.31 -2.56
CA ASP A 156 8.76 30.32 -1.66
C ASP A 156 7.54 29.70 -0.94
N PRO A 157 7.55 29.56 0.39
CA PRO A 157 6.45 28.95 1.13
C PRO A 157 5.19 29.83 1.17
N LEU A 158 5.27 31.11 0.83
CA LEU A 158 4.15 32.05 0.89
C LEU A 158 3.40 32.19 -0.44
N LYS A 159 3.92 31.63 -1.52
CA LYS A 159 3.37 31.80 -2.86
C LYS A 159 3.18 30.45 -3.56
N PRO A 160 2.13 30.30 -4.38
CA PRO A 160 1.98 29.12 -5.21
C PRO A 160 3.13 29.02 -6.23
N PRO A 161 3.48 27.81 -6.68
CA PRO A 161 4.57 27.60 -7.61
C PRO A 161 4.26 28.23 -8.97
N SER A 162 5.25 28.87 -9.61
CA SER A 162 5.05 29.40 -10.97
C SER A 162 4.91 28.30 -12.03
N TYR A 163 5.50 27.14 -11.76
CA TYR A 163 5.49 25.97 -12.64
C TYR A 163 4.56 24.89 -12.08
N LEU A 164 3.75 24.29 -12.95
CA LEU A 164 2.98 23.08 -12.65
C LEU A 164 3.35 22.02 -13.68
N TYR A 165 3.96 20.93 -13.22
CA TYR A 165 4.40 19.88 -14.10
C TYR A 165 3.27 18.91 -14.42
N SER A 166 3.29 18.38 -15.65
CA SER A 166 2.39 17.33 -16.09
C SER A 166 2.61 16.05 -15.29
N SER A 167 1.53 15.28 -15.09
CA SER A 167 1.58 13.99 -14.39
C SER A 167 2.60 13.02 -15.00
N THR A 168 2.78 13.06 -16.33
CA THR A 168 3.76 12.23 -17.04
C THR A 168 5.21 12.58 -16.73
N THR A 169 5.53 13.86 -16.61
CA THR A 169 6.89 14.31 -16.25
C THR A 169 7.18 13.98 -14.79
N VAL A 170 6.23 14.25 -13.90
CA VAL A 170 6.35 13.95 -12.47
C VAL A 170 6.62 12.46 -12.26
N LEU A 171 5.92 11.58 -12.98
CA LEU A 171 6.15 10.14 -12.92
C LEU A 171 7.51 9.72 -13.46
N LYS A 172 8.00 10.36 -14.53
CA LYS A 172 9.30 10.04 -15.14
C LYS A 172 10.48 10.44 -14.26
N TYR A 173 10.40 11.59 -13.59
CA TYR A 173 11.47 12.10 -12.74
C TYR A 173 11.33 11.72 -11.26
N GLN A 174 10.17 11.19 -10.86
CA GLN A 174 9.83 10.78 -9.49
C GLN A 174 10.06 11.86 -8.42
N LYS A 175 9.88 13.12 -8.79
CA LYS A 175 10.06 14.30 -7.94
C LYS A 175 8.95 15.30 -8.25
N GLY A 176 8.42 15.94 -7.22
CA GLY A 176 7.36 16.93 -7.40
C GLY A 176 7.11 17.75 -6.13
N ASN A 177 6.43 18.87 -6.28
CA ASN A 177 5.92 19.69 -5.19
C ASN A 177 4.50 19.23 -4.76
N CYS A 178 3.91 19.87 -3.74
CA CYS A 178 2.57 19.49 -3.26
C CYS A 178 1.45 19.61 -4.32
N PHE A 179 1.56 20.54 -5.27
CA PHE A 179 0.61 20.71 -6.36
C PHE A 179 0.76 19.61 -7.42
N ASP A 180 2.00 19.24 -7.76
CA ASP A 180 2.30 18.14 -8.70
C ASP A 180 1.76 16.81 -8.15
N PHE A 181 1.99 16.56 -6.86
CA PHE A 181 1.49 15.41 -6.11
C PHE A 181 -0.04 15.35 -6.09
N SER A 182 -0.69 16.47 -5.75
CA SER A 182 -2.16 16.57 -5.73
C SER A 182 -2.77 16.34 -7.12
N THR A 183 -2.17 16.92 -8.16
CA THR A 183 -2.64 16.80 -9.55
C THR A 183 -2.56 15.37 -10.06
N LEU A 184 -1.44 14.67 -9.77
CA LEU A 184 -1.28 13.26 -10.12
C LEU A 184 -2.30 12.37 -9.38
N LEU A 185 -2.40 12.54 -8.06
CA LEU A 185 -3.33 11.75 -7.24
C LEU A 185 -4.79 11.97 -7.66
N CYS A 186 -5.18 13.22 -7.87
CA CYS A 186 -6.53 13.58 -8.33
C CYS A 186 -6.83 12.95 -9.71
N SER A 187 -5.88 12.98 -10.64
CA SER A 187 -6.01 12.34 -11.97
C SER A 187 -6.27 10.83 -11.88
N MET A 188 -5.59 10.13 -10.98
CA MET A 188 -5.76 8.69 -10.74
C MET A 188 -7.10 8.38 -10.06
N LEU A 189 -7.46 9.15 -9.03
CA LEU A 189 -8.70 8.96 -8.27
C LEU A 189 -9.96 9.23 -9.12
N ILE A 190 -9.96 10.28 -9.93
CA ILE A 190 -11.05 10.57 -10.87
C ILE A 190 -11.16 9.46 -11.92
N GLY A 191 -10.02 8.96 -12.42
CA GLY A 191 -9.98 7.80 -13.31
C GLY A 191 -10.63 6.54 -12.68
N ALA A 192 -10.42 6.36 -11.37
CA ALA A 192 -11.04 5.32 -10.57
C ALA A 192 -12.48 5.67 -10.10
N ARG A 193 -13.10 6.72 -10.65
CA ARG A 193 -14.49 7.16 -10.37
C ARG A 193 -14.75 7.77 -8.99
N TYR A 194 -13.73 8.20 -8.26
CA TYR A 194 -13.95 9.05 -7.08
C TYR A 194 -14.30 10.49 -7.48
N ASP A 195 -15.07 11.16 -6.62
CA ASP A 195 -15.30 12.60 -6.75
C ASP A 195 -14.18 13.37 -6.06
N ALA A 196 -13.04 13.46 -6.74
CA ALA A 196 -11.82 14.08 -6.22
C ALA A 196 -11.56 15.47 -6.80
N TYR A 197 -11.02 16.37 -5.97
CA TYR A 197 -10.69 17.75 -6.29
C TYR A 197 -9.29 18.07 -5.75
N CYS A 198 -8.50 18.81 -6.52
CA CYS A 198 -7.30 19.45 -6.01
C CYS A 198 -7.70 20.68 -5.19
N VAL A 199 -7.13 20.81 -4.00
CA VAL A 199 -7.39 21.92 -3.06
C VAL A 199 -6.16 22.80 -2.99
N TYR A 200 -6.33 24.10 -3.14
CA TYR A 200 -5.33 25.11 -2.83
C TYR A 200 -5.74 25.87 -1.57
N GLY A 201 -4.81 25.96 -0.62
CA GLY A 201 -5.05 26.65 0.64
C GLY A 201 -3.82 26.77 1.51
N TYR A 202 -4.05 26.92 2.81
CA TYR A 202 -3.02 27.13 3.82
C TYR A 202 -2.89 25.92 4.74
N GLY A 203 -1.65 25.47 4.94
CA GLY A 203 -1.31 24.32 5.77
C GLY A 203 -0.42 24.68 6.95
N SER A 204 -0.37 23.79 7.94
CA SER A 204 0.61 23.87 9.02
C SER A 204 2.05 23.66 8.50
N GLN A 205 3.05 24.08 9.28
CA GLN A 205 4.46 23.89 8.93
C GLN A 205 4.81 22.42 8.71
N ASP A 206 4.31 21.55 9.60
CA ASP A 206 4.60 20.13 9.62
C ASP A 206 4.07 19.45 8.34
N LEU A 207 2.86 19.83 7.89
CA LEU A 207 2.27 19.38 6.63
C LEU A 207 3.08 19.85 5.41
N CYS A 208 3.41 21.14 5.33
CA CYS A 208 4.11 21.71 4.17
C CYS A 208 5.54 21.18 3.98
N HIS A 209 6.23 20.84 5.07
CA HIS A 209 7.58 20.31 5.04
C HIS A 209 7.65 18.77 5.08
N MET A 210 6.50 18.08 5.16
CA MET A 210 6.43 16.64 5.36
C MET A 210 7.22 16.22 6.61
N ASP A 211 7.14 17.02 7.68
CA ASP A 211 7.79 16.73 8.96
C ASP A 211 6.88 15.86 9.83
N LEU A 212 7.16 14.56 9.82
CA LEU A 212 6.39 13.55 10.55
C LEU A 212 6.97 13.25 11.92
N THR A 213 8.03 13.94 12.35
CA THR A 213 8.74 13.67 13.61
C THR A 213 7.89 13.85 14.86
N ARG A 214 6.76 14.54 14.76
CA ARG A 214 5.78 14.72 15.86
C ARG A 214 4.57 13.81 15.75
N GLU A 215 4.37 13.18 14.60
CA GLU A 215 3.26 12.27 14.39
C GLU A 215 3.58 10.86 14.85
N VAL A 216 2.61 10.22 15.50
CA VAL A 216 2.72 8.80 15.86
C VAL A 216 2.65 7.95 14.60
N CYS A 217 3.55 6.97 14.49
CA CYS A 217 3.56 6.05 13.35
C CYS A 217 2.25 5.22 13.33
N PRO A 218 1.52 5.13 12.19
CA PRO A 218 0.27 4.38 12.12
C PRO A 218 0.44 2.89 12.45
N LEU A 219 1.61 2.33 12.15
CA LEU A 219 1.93 0.92 12.41
C LEU A 219 2.15 0.61 13.90
N THR A 220 2.29 1.62 14.78
CA THR A 220 2.35 1.41 16.23
C THR A 220 1.00 1.56 16.92
N VAL A 221 0.02 2.20 16.27
CA VAL A 221 -1.33 2.36 16.80
C VAL A 221 -2.05 1.03 16.70
N LYS A 222 -2.23 0.35 17.85
CA LYS A 222 -3.12 -0.82 17.89
C LYS A 222 -4.54 -0.34 17.57
N PRO A 223 -5.29 -1.06 16.71
CA PRO A 223 -6.70 -0.75 16.53
C PRO A 223 -7.36 -0.77 17.91
N LYS A 224 -8.11 0.28 18.26
CA LYS A 224 -8.93 0.28 19.47
C LYS A 224 -9.92 -0.87 19.33
N GLU A 225 -9.63 -2.01 19.96
CA GLU A 225 -10.62 -3.05 20.18
C GLU A 225 -11.78 -2.38 20.91
N MET A 226 -12.92 -2.28 20.25
CA MET A 226 -14.16 -1.91 20.90
C MET A 226 -14.41 -2.99 21.95
N VAL A 227 -14.01 -2.70 23.18
CA VAL A 227 -14.40 -3.48 24.36
C VAL A 227 -15.92 -3.43 24.35
N LYS A 228 -16.55 -4.49 23.85
CA LYS A 228 -17.95 -4.74 24.13
C LYS A 228 -17.99 -4.86 25.65
N GLU A 229 -18.55 -3.85 26.32
CA GLU A 229 -18.91 -4.01 27.72
C GLU A 229 -19.73 -5.29 27.80
N GLU A 230 -19.20 -6.33 28.43
CA GLU A 230 -19.97 -7.51 28.73
C GLU A 230 -21.12 -7.06 29.64
N GLU A 231 -22.32 -6.97 29.08
CA GLU A 231 -23.54 -6.78 29.84
C GLU A 231 -23.57 -7.85 30.94
N LYS A 232 -23.36 -7.43 32.19
CA LYS A 232 -23.45 -8.32 33.34
C LYS A 232 -24.86 -8.92 33.34
N ALA A 233 -24.94 -10.22 33.05
CA ALA A 233 -26.21 -10.93 33.04
C ALA A 233 -26.97 -10.69 34.36
N PRO A 234 -28.27 -10.38 34.33
CA PRO A 234 -29.03 -10.12 35.54
C PRO A 234 -28.99 -11.36 36.46
N PRO A 235 -28.82 -11.16 37.78
CA PRO A 235 -28.65 -12.28 38.71
C PRO A 235 -29.88 -13.20 38.68
N LYS A 236 -29.65 -14.51 38.47
CA LYS A 236 -30.71 -15.53 38.49
C LYS A 236 -31.37 -15.56 39.87
N LYS A 237 -32.71 -15.56 39.91
CA LYS A 237 -33.59 -15.46 41.10
C LYS A 237 -33.33 -16.48 42.22
N TYR A 238 -32.59 -17.55 41.93
CA TYR A 238 -32.18 -18.59 42.88
C TYR A 238 -30.66 -18.84 42.77
N ALA A 239 -29.85 -17.85 43.12
CA ALA A 239 -28.42 -18.04 43.30
C ALA A 239 -28.11 -18.50 44.73
N VAL A 240 -27.35 -19.58 44.86
CA VAL A 240 -26.86 -20.07 46.16
C VAL A 240 -26.03 -18.96 46.80
N LYS A 241 -26.37 -18.56 48.03
CA LYS A 241 -25.64 -17.51 48.74
C LYS A 241 -24.17 -17.96 48.89
N PRO A 242 -23.19 -17.14 48.46
CA PRO A 242 -21.80 -17.48 48.66
C PRO A 242 -21.51 -17.68 50.16
N PRO A 243 -20.50 -18.49 50.51
CA PRO A 243 -20.06 -18.68 51.89
C PRO A 243 -19.84 -17.32 52.56
N ARG A 244 -20.23 -17.23 53.84
CA ARG A 244 -20.16 -15.98 54.59
C ARG A 244 -18.70 -15.55 54.70
N ASP A 245 -18.35 -14.47 54.00
CA ASP A 245 -17.02 -13.89 54.06
C ASP A 245 -16.77 -13.40 55.50
N LEU A 246 -15.77 -13.97 56.16
CA LEU A 246 -15.41 -13.69 57.55
C LEU A 246 -14.41 -12.53 57.66
N THR A 247 -14.03 -11.93 56.53
CA THR A 247 -13.14 -10.77 56.51
C THR A 247 -13.91 -9.49 56.88
N SER A 248 -13.25 -8.59 57.61
CA SER A 248 -13.86 -7.35 58.09
C SER A 248 -14.16 -6.41 56.92
N ARG A 249 -15.42 -6.01 56.74
CA ARG A 249 -15.83 -5.05 55.70
C ARG A 249 -15.09 -3.71 55.79
N PHE A 250 -14.71 -3.32 57.01
CA PHE A 250 -13.94 -2.10 57.25
C PHE A 250 -12.50 -2.22 56.73
N GLU A 251 -11.87 -3.39 56.88
CA GLU A 251 -10.52 -3.63 56.35
C GLU A 251 -10.52 -3.70 54.82
N GLN A 252 -11.56 -4.30 54.24
CA GLN A 252 -11.77 -4.29 52.78
C GLN A 252 -11.94 -2.86 52.26
N GLU A 253 -12.77 -2.02 52.91
CA GLU A 253 -12.94 -0.61 52.53
C GLU A 253 -11.65 0.21 52.72
N GLN A 254 -10.85 -0.05 53.76
CA GLN A 254 -9.56 0.60 53.94
C GLN A 254 -8.54 0.20 52.87
N GLU A 255 -8.51 -1.08 52.51
CA GLU A 255 -7.61 -1.59 51.46
C GLU A 255 -8.02 -1.08 50.08
N ILE A 256 -9.32 -1.03 49.79
CA ILE A 256 -9.86 -0.39 48.57
C ILE A 256 -9.48 1.08 48.52
N LYS A 257 -9.68 1.85 49.61
CA LYS A 257 -9.25 3.24 49.68
C LYS A 257 -7.74 3.42 49.51
N ARG A 258 -6.92 2.51 50.03
CA ARG A 258 -5.46 2.53 49.82
C ARG A 258 -5.12 2.26 48.36
N GLN A 259 -5.73 1.25 47.74
CA GLN A 259 -5.53 0.94 46.33
C GLN A 259 -6.00 2.06 45.41
N GLU A 260 -7.14 2.69 45.70
CA GLU A 260 -7.64 3.87 45.00
C GLU A 260 -6.71 5.07 45.18
N ALA A 261 -6.17 5.31 46.38
CA ALA A 261 -5.20 6.36 46.63
C ALA A 261 -3.87 6.12 45.90
N ILE A 262 -3.40 4.86 45.82
CA ILE A 262 -2.20 4.49 45.05
C ILE A 262 -2.45 4.71 43.56
N LYS A 263 -3.58 4.23 43.03
CA LYS A 263 -3.97 4.45 41.62
C LYS A 263 -4.11 5.93 41.28
N ALA A 264 -4.80 6.70 42.11
CA ALA A 264 -4.97 8.15 41.91
C ALA A 264 -3.63 8.90 41.97
N LYS A 265 -2.68 8.45 42.79
CA LYS A 265 -1.33 9.01 42.85
C LYS A 265 -0.51 8.64 41.60
N GLU A 266 -0.62 7.42 41.10
CA GLU A 266 0.00 7.01 39.83
C GLU A 266 -0.60 7.74 38.63
N GLU A 267 -1.93 7.91 38.57
CA GLU A 267 -2.61 8.70 37.53
C GLU A 267 -2.20 10.17 37.57
N ARG A 268 -2.09 10.78 38.75
CA ARG A 268 -1.57 12.15 38.87
C ARG A 268 -0.12 12.26 38.42
N ARG A 269 0.73 11.27 38.73
CA ARG A 269 2.12 11.24 38.27
C ARG A 269 2.18 11.12 36.75
N LEU A 270 1.37 10.22 36.16
CA LEU A 270 1.26 10.05 34.71
C LEU A 270 0.76 11.32 34.03
N LYS A 271 -0.27 11.97 34.57
CA LYS A 271 -0.77 13.27 34.05
C LYS A 271 0.28 14.37 34.13
N GLN A 272 1.00 14.47 35.24
CA GLN A 272 2.09 15.45 35.37
C GLN A 272 3.25 15.16 34.41
N GLU A 273 3.55 13.89 34.16
CA GLU A 273 4.57 13.46 33.20
C GLU A 273 4.12 13.72 31.76
N GLU A 274 2.85 13.47 31.46
CA GLU A 274 2.19 13.79 30.19
C GLU A 274 2.15 15.30 29.94
N GLU A 275 1.75 16.11 30.92
CA GLU A 275 1.76 17.58 30.84
C GLU A 275 3.17 18.12 30.60
N ARG A 276 4.18 17.58 31.29
CA ARG A 276 5.59 17.96 31.06
C ARG A 276 6.08 17.56 29.66
N LEU A 277 5.65 16.40 29.15
CA LEU A 277 5.96 15.97 27.78
C LEU A 277 5.26 16.87 26.76
N VAL A 278 3.99 17.22 26.97
CA VAL A 278 3.23 18.14 26.10
C VAL A 278 3.83 19.54 26.11
N GLU A 279 4.28 20.04 27.25
CA GLU A 279 4.95 21.34 27.36
C GLU A 279 6.32 21.33 26.66
N GLN A 280 7.08 20.23 26.77
CA GLN A 280 8.32 20.01 26.01
C GLN A 280 8.08 19.83 24.50
N GLU A 281 6.93 19.26 24.11
CA GLU A 281 6.51 19.06 22.72
C GLU A 281 5.89 20.30 22.08
N SER A 282 5.37 21.24 22.89
CA SER A 282 4.83 22.50 22.41
C SER A 282 5.93 23.30 21.72
N ALA A 283 5.80 23.42 20.40
CA ALA A 283 6.76 24.14 19.59
C ALA A 283 6.80 25.61 19.97
N LYS A 284 7.97 26.24 19.80
CA LYS A 284 8.06 27.70 19.63
C LYS A 284 7.06 28.08 18.52
N THR A 285 6.16 29.01 18.80
CA THR A 285 5.12 29.48 17.86
C THR A 285 5.69 29.73 16.47
N ASP A 286 5.17 29.07 15.43
CA ASP A 286 5.60 29.28 14.03
C ASP A 286 5.28 30.72 13.61
N PRO A 287 6.29 31.53 13.25
CA PRO A 287 6.07 32.90 12.79
C PRO A 287 5.21 33.00 11.53
N LEU A 288 5.12 31.93 10.73
CA LEU A 288 4.37 31.87 9.47
C LEU A 288 3.11 30.99 9.54
N HIS A 289 2.60 30.72 10.75
CA HIS A 289 1.38 29.93 10.93
C HIS A 289 0.20 30.57 10.17
N GLY A 290 -0.48 29.79 9.33
CA GLY A 290 -1.61 30.25 8.52
C GLY A 290 -1.23 30.95 7.21
N LEU A 291 0.06 31.18 6.94
CA LEU A 291 0.52 31.86 5.72
C LEU A 291 1.17 30.92 4.70
N ARG A 292 1.43 29.66 5.07
CA ARG A 292 2.12 28.70 4.21
C ARG A 292 1.17 28.10 3.19
N VAL A 293 1.52 28.27 1.92
CA VAL A 293 0.78 27.71 0.80
C VAL A 293 1.00 26.20 0.70
N HIS A 294 -0.11 25.46 0.58
CA HIS A 294 -0.09 24.03 0.35
C HIS A 294 -1.20 23.59 -0.62
N SER A 295 -1.07 22.38 -1.14
CA SER A 295 -2.07 21.74 -1.99
C SER A 295 -2.29 20.30 -1.54
N TRP A 296 -3.55 19.90 -1.45
CA TRP A 296 -3.96 18.54 -1.07
C TRP A 296 -5.16 18.10 -1.91
N VAL A 297 -5.69 16.89 -1.66
CA VAL A 297 -6.83 16.35 -2.40
C VAL A 297 -8.06 16.24 -1.50
N LEU A 298 -9.22 16.70 -1.95
CA LEU A 298 -10.52 16.52 -1.31
C LEU A 298 -11.28 15.42 -2.05
N VAL A 299 -11.83 14.46 -1.31
CA VAL A 299 -12.77 13.47 -1.83
C VAL A 299 -14.15 13.73 -1.23
N LEU A 300 -15.15 13.98 -2.07
CA LEU A 300 -16.52 14.19 -1.62
C LEU A 300 -17.25 12.86 -1.40
N SER A 301 -18.16 12.87 -0.42
CA SER A 301 -19.05 11.75 -0.13
C SER A 301 -20.03 11.45 -1.27
N GLY A 302 -20.54 10.21 -1.32
CA GLY A 302 -21.61 9.79 -2.23
C GLY A 302 -21.15 8.91 -3.40
N LYS A 303 -20.11 9.28 -4.16
CA LYS A 303 -19.58 8.38 -5.21
C LYS A 303 -18.75 7.27 -4.57
N ARG A 304 -18.92 6.03 -5.06
CA ARG A 304 -18.14 4.85 -4.66
C ARG A 304 -18.24 4.51 -3.15
N GLU A 305 -19.43 4.69 -2.58
CA GLU A 305 -19.75 4.33 -1.18
C GLU A 305 -18.91 5.07 -0.12
N VAL A 306 -18.35 6.23 -0.46
CA VAL A 306 -17.65 7.09 0.51
C VAL A 306 -18.68 7.71 1.47
N PRO A 307 -18.60 7.43 2.79
CA PRO A 307 -19.62 7.83 3.76
C PRO A 307 -19.54 9.33 4.12
N GLU A 308 -18.33 9.86 4.27
CA GLU A 308 -18.07 11.24 4.68
C GLU A 308 -16.97 11.83 3.79
N SER A 309 -17.03 13.14 3.54
CA SER A 309 -15.99 13.84 2.79
C SER A 309 -14.73 13.95 3.63
N PHE A 310 -13.56 13.74 3.03
CA PHE A 310 -12.27 13.75 3.74
C PHE A 310 -11.16 14.35 2.89
N PHE A 311 -10.12 14.84 3.55
CA PHE A 311 -8.90 15.32 2.90
C PHE A 311 -7.87 14.21 2.80
N ILE A 312 -7.07 14.23 1.74
CA ILE A 312 -5.91 13.36 1.56
C ILE A 312 -4.69 14.26 1.44
N ASP A 313 -3.74 14.10 2.36
CA ASP A 313 -2.41 14.67 2.20
C ASP A 313 -1.63 13.81 1.20
N PRO A 314 -1.23 14.37 0.06
CA PRO A 314 -0.58 13.58 -0.98
C PRO A 314 0.88 13.25 -0.65
N PHE A 315 1.54 13.96 0.28
CA PHE A 315 2.91 13.65 0.70
C PHE A 315 2.99 12.44 1.62
N THR A 316 1.99 12.25 2.49
CA THR A 316 1.94 11.12 3.43
C THR A 316 1.03 9.99 2.94
N GLY A 317 0.06 10.29 2.08
CA GLY A 317 -0.97 9.37 1.62
C GLY A 317 -2.02 9.05 2.71
N ARG A 318 -2.16 9.92 3.72
CA ARG A 318 -3.13 9.74 4.81
C ARG A 318 -4.41 10.53 4.57
N SER A 319 -5.51 9.98 5.07
CA SER A 319 -6.77 10.70 5.16
C SER A 319 -6.88 11.48 6.46
N TYR A 320 -7.42 12.68 6.38
CA TYR A 320 -7.77 13.55 7.49
C TYR A 320 -9.24 13.94 7.42
N SER A 321 -9.81 14.25 8.58
CA SER A 321 -11.14 14.85 8.65
C SER A 321 -11.10 16.24 8.00
N THR A 322 -12.24 16.71 7.50
CA THR A 322 -12.38 18.08 6.97
C THR A 322 -12.18 19.17 8.03
N GLN A 323 -12.20 18.79 9.31
CA GLN A 323 -12.07 19.67 10.48
C GLN A 323 -10.71 19.56 11.18
N ASP A 324 -9.72 18.97 10.52
CA ASP A 324 -8.42 18.72 11.14
C ASP A 324 -7.55 20.00 11.26
N ASP A 325 -6.87 20.17 12.39
CA ASP A 325 -6.06 21.36 12.73
C ASP A 325 -4.88 21.61 11.75
N HIS A 326 -4.48 20.63 10.93
CA HIS A 326 -3.40 20.80 9.95
C HIS A 326 -3.80 21.65 8.73
N PHE A 327 -5.10 21.76 8.43
CA PHE A 327 -5.63 22.50 7.28
C PHE A 327 -6.27 23.81 7.75
N LEU A 328 -5.56 24.92 7.55
CA LEU A 328 -5.89 26.21 8.17
C LEU A 328 -6.86 27.06 7.34
N GLY A 329 -6.95 26.84 6.03
CA GLY A 329 -7.89 27.54 5.16
C GLY A 329 -7.84 27.07 3.71
N ILE A 330 -8.93 27.27 2.96
CA ILE A 330 -9.08 26.90 1.55
C ILE A 330 -9.39 28.15 0.73
N GLU A 331 -8.63 28.34 -0.35
CA GLU A 331 -8.82 29.43 -1.31
C GLU A 331 -9.59 28.95 -2.55
N SER A 332 -9.20 27.81 -3.13
CA SER A 332 -9.85 27.28 -4.32
C SER A 332 -9.78 25.76 -4.45
N LEU A 333 -10.70 25.23 -5.25
CA LEU A 333 -10.85 23.81 -5.58
C LEU A 333 -10.93 23.65 -7.10
N TRP A 334 -10.32 22.62 -7.67
CA TRP A 334 -10.52 22.32 -9.09
C TRP A 334 -10.48 20.84 -9.40
N ASN A 335 -11.15 20.47 -10.48
CA ASN A 335 -11.07 19.13 -11.06
C ASN A 335 -10.97 19.25 -12.59
N HIS A 336 -11.02 18.12 -13.28
CA HIS A 336 -11.00 18.06 -14.76
C HIS A 336 -12.17 18.75 -15.47
N LYS A 337 -13.23 19.16 -14.75
CA LYS A 337 -14.44 19.80 -15.31
C LYS A 337 -14.50 21.30 -15.07
N ASN A 338 -14.10 21.77 -13.89
CA ASN A 338 -14.24 23.18 -13.52
C ASN A 338 -13.23 23.62 -12.46
N TYR A 339 -13.26 24.92 -12.17
CA TYR A 339 -12.53 25.59 -11.11
C TYR A 339 -13.52 26.35 -10.22
N TRP A 340 -13.42 26.18 -8.91
CA TRP A 340 -14.25 26.80 -7.90
C TRP A 340 -13.39 27.65 -6.96
N VAL A 341 -13.85 28.86 -6.68
CA VAL A 341 -13.26 29.79 -5.71
C VAL A 341 -14.12 29.80 -4.45
N ASN A 342 -13.48 29.74 -3.30
CA ASN A 342 -14.16 29.81 -2.02
C ASN A 342 -14.54 31.27 -1.72
N MET A 343 -15.83 31.58 -1.72
CA MET A 343 -16.37 32.91 -1.40
C MET A 343 -16.81 33.02 0.07
N GLN A 344 -16.69 31.95 0.85
CA GLN A 344 -17.05 31.96 2.27
C GLN A 344 -16.07 32.83 3.09
N ASP A 345 -16.57 33.46 4.14
CA ASP A 345 -15.77 34.24 5.10
C ASP A 345 -14.98 33.29 6.01
N CYS A 346 -13.78 32.91 5.59
CA CYS A 346 -12.87 32.05 6.34
C CYS A 346 -12.06 32.78 7.43
N TRP A 347 -12.47 34.00 7.83
CA TRP A 347 -11.78 34.80 8.87
C TRP A 347 -11.57 34.02 10.18
N ASN A 348 -12.49 33.11 10.52
CA ASN A 348 -12.42 32.29 11.74
C ASN A 348 -11.68 30.95 11.59
N CYS A 349 -11.28 30.52 10.38
CA CYS A 349 -10.38 29.36 10.21
C CYS A 349 -8.91 29.72 10.51
N CYS A 350 -8.59 31.01 10.38
CA CYS A 350 -7.39 31.59 10.95
C CYS A 350 -7.56 31.79 12.47
N LYS A 351 -7.06 30.87 13.31
CA LYS A 351 -6.69 31.17 14.72
C LYS A 351 -5.53 32.18 14.80
N VAL A 352 -5.47 33.14 13.89
CA VAL A 352 -4.47 34.21 13.85
C VAL A 352 -4.92 35.23 14.88
N LEU A 353 -4.01 35.59 15.80
CA LEU A 353 -4.14 36.57 16.90
C LEU A 353 -4.42 36.04 18.32
N GLY A 354 -4.19 34.75 18.62
CA GLY A 354 -4.19 34.27 20.02
C GLY A 354 -2.95 34.69 20.84
N GLY A 355 -1.84 35.08 20.20
CA GLY A 355 -0.54 35.26 20.89
C GLY A 355 -0.18 36.68 21.31
N ALA A 356 -0.72 37.72 20.65
CA ALA A 356 -0.23 39.09 20.83
C ALA A 356 -1.09 39.99 21.74
N TRP A 357 -2.27 39.54 22.17
CA TRP A 357 -3.19 40.30 23.03
C TRP A 357 -3.40 39.67 24.42
N ALA A 358 -2.55 38.73 24.81
CA ALA A 358 -2.65 38.03 26.10
C ALA A 358 -2.32 38.90 27.34
N GLU A 359 -2.02 40.19 27.18
CA GLU A 359 -1.83 41.12 28.30
C GLU A 359 -3.09 41.91 28.69
N GLN A 360 -4.22 41.77 27.99
CA GLN A 360 -5.48 42.43 28.37
C GLN A 360 -6.64 41.44 28.41
N GLY A 361 -6.61 40.54 29.39
CA GLY A 361 -7.59 39.45 29.64
C GLY A 361 -9.04 39.86 29.94
N ALA A 362 -9.45 41.10 29.63
CA ALA A 362 -10.82 41.58 29.77
C ALA A 362 -11.58 41.69 28.43
N VAL A 363 -10.89 41.91 27.31
CA VAL A 363 -11.55 42.12 26.01
C VAL A 363 -11.94 40.79 25.35
N TRP A 364 -11.11 39.75 25.48
CA TRP A 364 -11.38 38.41 24.94
C TRP A 364 -12.68 37.81 25.48
N ARG A 365 -12.89 37.86 26.81
CA ARG A 365 -14.10 37.31 27.44
C ARG A 365 -15.38 38.09 27.12
N LEU A 366 -15.26 39.38 26.84
CA LEU A 366 -16.40 40.22 26.43
C LEU A 366 -16.79 39.96 24.97
N TRP A 367 -15.83 39.64 24.11
CA TRP A 367 -16.10 39.26 22.73
C TRP A 367 -16.63 37.82 22.61
N GLU A 368 -16.09 36.89 23.40
CA GLU A 368 -16.57 35.50 23.51
C GLU A 368 -17.99 35.41 24.10
N ALA A 369 -18.41 36.39 24.91
CA ALA A 369 -19.77 36.51 25.43
C ALA A 369 -20.75 37.28 24.51
N LEU A 370 -20.24 38.01 23.50
CA LEU A 370 -21.04 38.77 22.53
C LEU A 370 -21.08 38.11 21.14
N SER A 371 -20.18 37.17 20.85
CA SER A 371 -20.22 36.32 19.67
C SER A 371 -21.30 35.25 19.84
N ASP A 372 -22.33 35.32 18.99
CA ASP A 372 -23.41 34.35 18.93
C ASP A 372 -22.82 32.92 18.74
N PRO A 373 -23.15 31.92 19.59
CA PRO A 373 -22.69 30.54 19.44
C PRO A 373 -23.11 29.89 18.11
N LEU A 374 -23.98 30.55 17.34
CA LEU A 374 -24.42 30.16 16.00
C LEU A 374 -23.46 30.56 14.87
N LEU A 375 -22.35 31.26 15.15
CA LEU A 375 -21.38 31.72 14.14
C LEU A 375 -20.10 30.84 14.05
N HIS A 376 -20.16 29.58 14.46
CA HIS A 376 -19.21 28.55 14.04
C HIS A 376 -19.74 27.95 12.73
N GLN A 377 -19.47 28.64 11.62
CA GLN A 377 -19.92 28.13 10.33
C GLN A 377 -18.88 27.13 9.81
N ASP A 378 -19.17 25.85 10.01
CA ASP A 378 -18.39 24.75 9.42
C ASP A 378 -18.33 24.95 7.90
N LEU A 379 -17.16 24.72 7.30
CA LEU A 379 -16.96 24.86 5.87
C LEU A 379 -17.86 23.86 5.12
N VAL A 380 -18.79 24.35 4.30
CA VAL A 380 -19.75 23.49 3.59
C VAL A 380 -19.31 23.25 2.16
N PHE A 381 -19.21 21.97 1.78
CA PHE A 381 -18.76 21.52 0.45
C PHE A 381 -19.90 21.28 -0.54
N ASP A 382 -20.94 22.14 -0.53
CA ASP A 382 -21.96 22.14 -1.60
C ASP A 382 -21.50 23.06 -2.74
N LEU A 383 -20.78 22.49 -3.69
CA LEU A 383 -20.23 23.21 -4.86
C LEU A 383 -21.31 23.74 -5.82
N GLY A 384 -22.60 23.46 -5.56
CA GLY A 384 -23.72 24.01 -6.30
C GLY A 384 -24.31 25.29 -5.70
N ASP A 385 -23.86 25.73 -4.53
CA ASP A 385 -24.30 26.97 -3.89
C ASP A 385 -23.44 28.15 -4.38
N SER A 386 -24.02 29.00 -5.24
CA SER A 386 -23.36 30.16 -5.84
C SER A 386 -23.00 31.27 -4.85
N VAL A 387 -23.53 31.23 -3.62
CA VAL A 387 -23.17 32.18 -2.56
C VAL A 387 -21.85 31.77 -1.89
N ARG A 388 -21.56 30.47 -1.84
CA ARG A 388 -20.40 29.92 -1.13
C ARG A 388 -19.24 29.60 -2.06
N TRP A 389 -19.55 29.16 -3.27
CA TRP A 389 -18.58 28.76 -4.27
C TRP A 389 -18.88 29.45 -5.59
N GLU A 390 -17.97 30.30 -6.05
CA GLU A 390 -18.02 30.86 -7.39
C GLU A 390 -17.28 29.93 -8.35
N TYR A 391 -17.84 29.66 -9.52
CA TYR A 391 -17.26 28.72 -10.49
C TYR A 391 -16.95 29.41 -11.81
N LEU A 392 -15.89 28.97 -12.49
CA LEU A 392 -15.43 29.61 -13.74
C LEU A 392 -16.32 29.30 -14.95
N LEU A 393 -16.76 28.04 -15.09
CA LEU A 393 -17.59 27.58 -16.20
C LEU A 393 -19.01 27.27 -15.71
N LEU A 394 -20.03 27.82 -16.38
CA LEU A 394 -21.44 27.46 -16.16
C LEU A 394 -21.66 26.00 -16.60
N GLY A 395 -21.64 25.07 -15.64
CA GLY A 395 -21.86 23.66 -15.88
C GLY A 395 -23.34 23.33 -16.10
N THR A 396 -23.63 22.43 -17.04
CA THR A 396 -24.97 21.97 -17.45
C THR A 396 -25.68 21.03 -16.46
N ASP A 397 -25.12 20.77 -15.27
CA ASP A 397 -25.57 19.67 -14.38
C ASP A 397 -26.64 20.05 -13.32
N LYS A 398 -27.23 21.26 -13.34
CA LYS A 398 -28.49 21.53 -12.59
C LYS A 398 -29.48 22.36 -13.42
N PRO A 399 -30.78 22.01 -13.39
CA PRO A 399 -31.82 22.73 -14.10
C PRO A 399 -31.89 24.15 -13.52
N LEU A 400 -31.97 25.12 -14.41
CA LEU A 400 -32.28 26.51 -14.12
C LEU A 400 -33.39 26.54 -13.05
N LEU A 401 -33.06 26.97 -11.83
CA LEU A 401 -34.07 27.36 -10.87
C LEU A 401 -34.87 28.45 -11.57
N SER A 402 -36.12 28.11 -11.90
CA SER A 402 -37.13 29.02 -12.39
C SER A 402 -37.04 30.30 -11.56
N LEU A 403 -36.55 31.37 -12.17
CA LEU A 403 -36.83 32.71 -11.71
C LEU A 403 -38.35 32.77 -11.57
N THR A 404 -38.81 32.86 -10.33
CA THR A 404 -40.18 33.26 -10.05
C THR A 404 -40.39 34.56 -10.80
N GLU A 405 -41.25 34.49 -11.82
CA GLU A 405 -41.85 35.65 -12.45
C GLU A 405 -42.49 36.46 -11.33
N GLU A 406 -41.81 37.54 -10.92
CA GLU A 406 -42.47 38.60 -10.18
C GLU A 406 -43.42 39.27 -11.17
N GLU A 407 -44.71 39.13 -10.90
CA GLU A 407 -45.77 39.91 -11.49
C GLU A 407 -45.43 41.40 -11.29
N ASP A 408 -45.06 42.10 -12.37
CA ASP A 408 -45.11 43.56 -12.43
C ASP A 408 -46.06 44.00 -13.54
N ASP A 409 -46.96 44.88 -13.15
CA ASP A 409 -48.13 45.38 -13.86
C ASP A 409 -47.80 46.69 -14.59
N GLY A 410 -48.25 46.79 -15.84
CA GLY A 410 -48.30 48.01 -16.65
C GLY A 410 -46.99 48.32 -17.41
N THR A 411 -46.98 48.65 -18.70
CA THR A 411 -47.94 49.45 -19.46
C THR A 411 -47.63 49.25 -20.95
N ASN A 412 -48.67 49.27 -21.80
CA ASN A 412 -48.53 49.32 -23.26
C ASN A 412 -47.62 50.47 -23.70
N ASP A 413 -46.72 50.19 -24.64
CA ASP A 413 -46.58 50.97 -25.87
C ASP A 413 -45.95 50.09 -26.96
N ASP A 414 -46.68 49.96 -28.07
CA ASP A 414 -46.22 49.40 -29.34
C ASP A 414 -45.22 50.38 -29.98
N ASP A 415 -44.04 49.88 -30.36
CA ASP A 415 -43.25 50.25 -31.56
C ASP A 415 -41.77 49.90 -31.31
N ASP A 416 -41.30 48.80 -31.91
CA ASP A 416 -40.10 48.82 -32.78
C ASP A 416 -39.70 47.38 -33.17
N VAL A 417 -39.99 47.08 -34.43
CA VAL A 417 -39.46 45.95 -35.18
C VAL A 417 -38.00 46.28 -35.52
N GLU A 418 -37.04 45.66 -34.83
CA GLU A 418 -35.70 45.30 -35.35
C GLU A 418 -34.80 44.74 -34.23
N ASN A 419 -34.92 43.44 -33.89
CA ASN A 419 -33.77 42.70 -33.33
C ASN A 419 -33.93 41.16 -33.45
N LEU A 420 -34.07 40.65 -34.68
CA LEU A 420 -33.88 39.21 -34.97
C LEU A 420 -32.38 38.90 -35.06
N GLY A 421 -31.70 38.86 -33.92
CA GLY A 421 -30.25 38.70 -33.86
C GLY A 421 -29.66 38.23 -32.53
N LYS A 422 -30.42 37.49 -31.71
CA LYS A 422 -29.90 36.85 -30.49
C LYS A 422 -30.37 35.39 -30.38
N GLU A 423 -29.73 34.51 -31.15
CA GLU A 423 -29.80 33.05 -30.96
C GLU A 423 -28.40 32.44 -30.76
N ASP A 424 -27.45 33.17 -30.18
CA ASP A 424 -26.08 32.68 -29.95
C ASP A 424 -25.54 32.91 -28.51
N GLU A 425 -26.40 33.17 -27.51
CA GLU A 425 -25.94 33.34 -26.11
C GLU A 425 -26.04 32.09 -25.22
N ASP A 426 -26.39 30.91 -25.75
CA ASP A 426 -26.45 29.66 -24.97
C ASP A 426 -25.62 28.50 -25.57
N LYS A 427 -24.40 28.79 -26.04
CA LYS A 427 -23.38 27.75 -26.20
C LYS A 427 -22.53 27.71 -24.94
N SER A 428 -22.91 26.86 -23.99
CA SER A 428 -22.09 26.54 -22.81
C SER A 428 -20.65 26.26 -23.25
N PHE A 429 -19.71 27.09 -22.79
CA PHE A 429 -18.30 26.90 -23.10
C PHE A 429 -17.75 25.71 -22.31
N ASP A 430 -17.62 24.56 -22.97
CA ASP A 430 -17.15 23.33 -22.34
C ASP A 430 -15.62 23.32 -22.13
N MET A 431 -15.19 22.72 -21.01
CA MET A 431 -13.77 22.55 -20.68
C MET A 431 -13.02 21.78 -21.78
N PRO A 432 -11.89 22.31 -22.31
CA PRO A 432 -11.05 21.60 -23.27
C PRO A 432 -10.50 20.28 -22.72
N CYS A 433 -10.23 19.32 -23.61
CA CYS A 433 -9.54 18.09 -23.25
C CYS A 433 -8.17 18.37 -22.62
N SER A 434 -7.75 17.52 -21.68
CA SER A 434 -6.42 17.63 -21.08
C SER A 434 -5.32 17.53 -22.13
N TRP A 435 -4.33 18.42 -22.03
CA TRP A 435 -3.15 18.45 -22.91
C TRP A 435 -2.09 17.40 -22.53
N VAL A 436 -2.19 16.84 -21.33
CA VAL A 436 -1.28 15.84 -20.76
C VAL A 436 -1.53 14.48 -21.41
N GLU A 437 -0.50 13.68 -21.66
CA GLU A 437 -0.63 12.31 -22.16
C GLU A 437 -1.25 11.37 -21.11
N GLN A 438 -1.73 10.21 -21.55
CA GLN A 438 -2.31 9.23 -20.63
C GLN A 438 -1.24 8.73 -19.66
N ILE A 439 -1.60 8.63 -18.37
CA ILE A 439 -0.70 8.13 -17.34
C ILE A 439 -0.44 6.64 -17.57
N GLU A 440 0.81 6.30 -17.87
CA GLU A 440 1.27 4.92 -18.01
C GLU A 440 2.38 4.63 -16.99
N ILE A 441 2.15 3.64 -16.13
CA ILE A 441 3.14 3.16 -15.16
C ILE A 441 3.57 1.77 -15.62
N SER A 442 4.86 1.62 -15.91
CA SER A 442 5.40 0.31 -16.28
C SER A 442 5.36 -0.64 -15.08
N PRO A 443 5.27 -1.97 -15.29
CA PRO A 443 5.33 -2.94 -14.20
C PRO A 443 6.60 -2.79 -13.34
N GLU A 444 7.72 -2.41 -13.94
CA GLU A 444 8.96 -2.13 -13.21
C GLU A 444 8.85 -0.91 -12.29
N ALA A 445 8.25 0.18 -12.77
CA ALA A 445 8.03 1.38 -11.98
C ALA A 445 7.02 1.11 -10.84
N PHE A 446 5.99 0.31 -11.11
CA PHE A 446 5.01 -0.10 -10.11
C PHE A 446 5.66 -0.96 -9.01
N GLU A 447 6.50 -1.92 -9.37
CA GLU A 447 7.20 -2.78 -8.42
C GLU A 447 8.28 -2.04 -7.63
N THR A 448 9.02 -1.13 -8.26
CA THR A 448 10.10 -0.41 -7.58
C THR A 448 9.58 0.51 -6.48
N ARG A 449 8.31 0.95 -6.56
CA ARG A 449 7.51 1.72 -5.56
C ARG A 449 8.11 3.01 -4.98
N CYS A 450 9.43 3.20 -5.00
CA CYS A 450 10.16 4.29 -4.41
C CYS A 450 11.30 4.71 -5.34
N PRO A 451 11.69 6.00 -5.32
CA PRO A 451 12.88 6.49 -6.02
C PRO A 451 14.11 5.75 -5.50
N ASN A 452 14.89 5.13 -6.39
CA ASN A 452 16.02 4.24 -6.06
C ASN A 452 15.66 2.99 -5.22
N GLY A 453 14.36 2.68 -5.07
CA GLY A 453 13.86 1.50 -4.38
C GLY A 453 13.95 1.53 -2.85
N LYS A 454 14.33 2.66 -2.23
CA LYS A 454 14.38 2.81 -0.75
C LYS A 454 13.79 4.16 -0.34
N LYS A 455 12.91 4.15 0.67
CA LYS A 455 12.39 5.36 1.33
C LYS A 455 12.53 5.27 2.84
N VAL A 456 12.94 6.36 3.47
CA VAL A 456 13.10 6.46 4.94
C VAL A 456 12.22 7.59 5.44
N ILE A 457 11.39 7.29 6.43
CA ILE A 457 10.45 8.22 7.05
C ILE A 457 10.70 8.24 8.55
N GLN A 458 10.86 9.42 9.12
CA GLN A 458 11.01 9.61 10.56
C GLN A 458 9.69 10.03 11.17
N TYR A 459 9.26 9.32 12.19
CA TYR A 459 8.05 9.54 12.98
C TYR A 459 8.41 9.90 14.42
N LYS A 460 7.41 10.30 15.22
CA LYS A 460 7.55 10.45 16.66
C LYS A 460 8.02 9.16 17.29
N ARG A 461 9.25 9.19 17.80
CA ARG A 461 9.93 8.05 18.45
C ARG A 461 9.99 6.81 17.57
N ALA A 462 9.92 6.94 16.24
CA ALA A 462 9.98 5.80 15.35
C ALA A 462 10.65 6.14 14.02
N LYS A 463 11.30 5.15 13.42
CA LYS A 463 11.91 5.25 12.09
C LYS A 463 11.35 4.13 11.23
N LEU A 464 10.72 4.50 10.12
CA LEU A 464 10.16 3.59 9.14
C LEU A 464 11.04 3.59 7.89
N GLU A 465 11.55 2.43 7.51
CA GLU A 465 12.28 2.22 6.27
C GLU A 465 11.47 1.28 5.38
N LYS A 466 11.24 1.70 4.14
CA LYS A 466 10.55 0.93 3.11
C LYS A 466 11.54 0.63 1.98
N TRP A 467 11.46 -0.58 1.43
CA TRP A 467 12.22 -1.04 0.28
C TRP A 467 11.29 -1.63 -0.77
N ALA A 468 11.70 -1.54 -2.03
CA ALA A 468 11.00 -2.22 -3.10
C ALA A 468 11.07 -3.75 -2.92
N PRO A 469 10.01 -4.50 -3.26
CA PRO A 469 10.07 -5.94 -3.40
C PRO A 469 11.25 -6.37 -4.27
N TYR A 470 11.96 -7.42 -3.84
CA TYR A 470 13.15 -7.99 -4.52
C TYR A 470 14.38 -7.07 -4.60
N LEU A 471 14.38 -5.87 -4.03
CA LEU A 471 15.59 -5.04 -3.97
C LEU A 471 16.64 -5.64 -3.02
N ASN A 472 16.19 -6.14 -1.87
CA ASN A 472 17.04 -6.81 -0.92
C ASN A 472 16.99 -8.32 -1.17
N ASN A 473 18.16 -8.97 -1.25
CA ASN A 473 18.26 -10.43 -1.41
C ASN A 473 17.60 -11.21 -0.26
N ASN A 474 17.39 -10.58 0.89
CA ASN A 474 16.75 -11.18 2.07
C ASN A 474 15.20 -11.06 2.08
N GLY A 475 14.61 -10.39 1.08
CA GLY A 475 13.16 -10.20 0.96
C GLY A 475 12.58 -9.14 1.91
N LEU A 476 13.41 -8.33 2.57
CA LEU A 476 12.97 -7.27 3.48
C LEU A 476 12.33 -6.13 2.70
N VAL A 477 11.05 -5.86 2.97
CA VAL A 477 10.26 -4.80 2.32
C VAL A 477 10.02 -3.62 3.26
N CYS A 478 9.92 -3.85 4.57
CA CYS A 478 9.66 -2.78 5.52
C CYS A 478 10.34 -3.05 6.87
N ARG A 479 10.87 -2.01 7.51
CA ARG A 479 11.43 -2.05 8.86
C ARG A 479 10.96 -0.86 9.67
N LEU A 480 10.35 -1.13 10.82
CA LEU A 480 9.95 -0.14 11.80
C LEU A 480 10.81 -0.30 13.05
N THR A 481 11.56 0.73 13.38
CA THR A 481 12.31 0.81 14.64
C THR A 481 11.62 1.81 15.55
N THR A 482 11.22 1.40 16.75
CA THR A 482 10.68 2.31 17.78
C THR A 482 11.75 2.63 18.81
N TYR A 483 11.69 3.84 19.35
CA TYR A 483 12.68 4.40 20.25
C TYR A 483 12.05 4.84 21.57
N GLU A 484 12.84 4.84 22.64
CA GLU A 484 12.41 5.35 23.93
C GLU A 484 12.35 6.88 23.91
N ASP A 485 13.39 7.49 23.35
CA ASP A 485 13.61 8.94 23.35
C ASP A 485 13.13 9.60 22.04
N LEU A 486 12.78 10.89 22.09
CA LEU A 486 12.42 11.69 20.89
C LEU A 486 13.60 11.85 19.92
N GLU A 487 14.82 11.87 20.44
CA GLU A 487 16.07 11.98 19.66
C GLU A 487 16.45 10.67 18.93
N CYS A 488 15.66 9.60 19.08
CA CYS A 488 15.85 8.31 18.41
C CYS A 488 17.23 7.65 18.68
N THR A 489 17.71 7.76 19.92
CA THR A 489 19.01 7.22 20.38
C THR A 489 18.92 5.78 20.90
N LYS A 490 17.91 5.46 21.71
CA LYS A 490 17.72 4.13 22.32
C LYS A 490 16.59 3.35 21.66
N THR A 491 16.90 2.18 21.12
CA THR A 491 15.94 1.31 20.43
C THR A 491 15.16 0.44 21.42
N LEU A 492 13.83 0.46 21.32
CA LEU A 492 12.93 -0.37 22.13
C LEU A 492 12.56 -1.66 21.39
N GLU A 493 12.00 -1.52 20.20
CA GLU A 493 11.53 -2.64 19.40
C GLU A 493 11.86 -2.44 17.91
N ILE A 494 12.09 -3.53 17.20
CA ILE A 494 12.29 -3.55 15.75
C ILE A 494 11.30 -4.55 15.16
N LYS A 495 10.52 -4.12 14.17
CA LYS A 495 9.63 -4.97 13.39
C LYS A 495 10.09 -4.96 11.94
N GLU A 496 10.34 -6.13 11.38
CA GLU A 496 10.83 -6.34 10.02
C GLU A 496 9.82 -7.18 9.25
N TRP A 497 9.28 -6.63 8.16
CA TRP A 497 8.34 -7.33 7.28
C TRP A 497 9.06 -7.82 6.03
N PHE A 498 8.81 -9.07 5.70
CA PHE A 498 9.41 -9.77 4.58
C PHE A 498 8.34 -10.18 3.57
N GLN A 499 8.72 -10.23 2.29
CA GLN A 499 7.86 -10.67 1.21
C GLN A 499 8.63 -11.60 0.27
N ASN A 500 7.90 -12.55 -0.30
CA ASN A 500 8.39 -13.48 -1.33
C ASN A 500 9.54 -14.38 -0.88
N ARG A 501 9.77 -14.61 0.41
CA ARG A 501 10.74 -15.60 0.88
C ARG A 501 10.20 -17.03 0.74
N GLU A 502 11.05 -17.98 0.37
CA GLU A 502 10.69 -19.40 0.28
C GLU A 502 10.34 -20.02 1.63
N ASP A 503 10.98 -19.55 2.71
CA ASP A 503 10.71 -19.98 4.09
C ASP A 503 9.40 -19.42 4.66
N MET A 504 8.62 -18.66 3.88
CA MET A 504 7.33 -18.09 4.30
C MET A 504 7.41 -17.15 5.50
N LEU A 505 8.60 -16.66 5.87
CA LEU A 505 8.75 -15.65 6.93
C LEU A 505 8.07 -14.34 6.50
N GLU A 506 7.17 -13.83 7.34
CA GLU A 506 6.39 -12.62 7.05
C GLU A 506 6.79 -11.45 7.95
N LEU A 507 6.96 -11.69 9.25
CA LEU A 507 7.26 -10.66 10.23
C LEU A 507 8.27 -11.19 11.25
N LYS A 508 9.31 -10.42 11.51
CA LYS A 508 10.23 -10.61 12.63
C LYS A 508 10.09 -9.45 13.61
N HIS A 509 9.73 -9.75 14.84
CA HIS A 509 9.59 -8.77 15.92
C HIS A 509 10.68 -8.99 16.97
N ILE A 510 11.56 -8.01 17.13
CA ILE A 510 12.70 -8.03 18.02
C ILE A 510 12.46 -7.02 19.13
N ASN A 511 12.31 -7.49 20.36
CA ASN A 511 12.25 -6.63 21.54
C ASN A 511 13.65 -6.50 22.13
N LYS A 512 14.24 -5.29 22.06
CA LYS A 512 15.60 -5.04 22.54
C LYS A 512 15.70 -4.95 24.07
N VAL A 513 14.60 -4.68 24.75
CA VAL A 513 14.54 -4.60 26.23
C VAL A 513 14.56 -6.01 26.84
N THR A 514 13.76 -6.93 26.29
CA THR A 514 13.68 -8.31 26.79
C THR A 514 14.65 -9.26 26.09
N GLY A 515 15.20 -8.89 24.93
CA GLY A 515 15.99 -9.78 24.07
C GLY A 515 15.17 -10.86 23.37
N LEU A 516 13.84 -10.77 23.39
CA LEU A 516 12.93 -11.73 22.77
C LEU A 516 12.78 -11.44 21.27
N ASN A 517 13.01 -12.46 20.44
CA ASN A 517 12.71 -12.45 19.01
C ASN A 517 11.46 -13.29 18.75
N ILE A 518 10.56 -12.81 17.90
CA ILE A 518 9.34 -13.50 17.51
C ILE A 518 9.25 -13.48 15.99
N ASP A 519 9.35 -14.65 15.38
CA ASP A 519 9.20 -14.85 13.94
C ASP A 519 7.79 -15.35 13.63
N TYR A 520 7.12 -14.73 12.67
CA TYR A 520 5.79 -15.09 12.18
C TYR A 520 5.88 -15.59 10.74
N PHE A 521 5.26 -16.74 10.47
CA PHE A 521 5.32 -17.43 9.19
C PHE A 521 3.93 -17.58 8.56
N LYS A 522 3.87 -17.48 7.23
CA LYS A 522 2.67 -17.77 6.44
C LYS A 522 2.42 -19.28 6.36
N PRO A 523 1.16 -19.69 6.10
CA PRO A 523 0.86 -21.08 5.80
C PRO A 523 1.68 -21.56 4.59
N GLY A 524 2.31 -22.73 4.70
CA GLY A 524 3.16 -23.32 3.65
C GLY A 524 4.60 -23.61 4.06
N HIS A 525 5.04 -23.15 5.23
CA HIS A 525 6.35 -23.50 5.79
C HIS A 525 6.52 -25.04 5.90
N PRO A 526 7.69 -25.64 5.53
CA PRO A 526 7.89 -27.09 5.55
C PRO A 526 7.59 -27.77 6.89
N GLN A 527 7.96 -27.14 8.00
CA GLN A 527 7.69 -27.59 9.38
C GLN A 527 6.31 -27.17 9.93
N ALA A 528 5.42 -26.62 9.11
CA ALA A 528 4.11 -26.08 9.49
C ALA A 528 4.15 -25.02 10.63
N LEU A 529 5.29 -24.36 10.79
CA LEU A 529 5.55 -23.36 11.82
C LEU A 529 4.71 -22.10 11.52
N ARG A 530 4.10 -21.53 12.56
CA ARG A 530 3.30 -20.30 12.51
C ARG A 530 3.98 -19.19 13.28
N VAL A 531 4.43 -19.48 14.49
CA VAL A 531 5.15 -18.53 15.36
C VAL A 531 6.34 -19.23 16.00
N HIS A 532 7.50 -18.57 16.01
CA HIS A 532 8.65 -19.01 16.78
C HIS A 532 9.16 -17.86 17.64
N SER A 533 8.95 -17.96 18.94
CA SER A 533 9.43 -17.02 19.94
C SER A 533 10.67 -17.59 20.63
N TYR A 534 11.80 -16.88 20.60
CA TYR A 534 13.07 -17.36 21.14
C TYR A 534 13.96 -16.22 21.64
N THR A 535 14.82 -16.52 22.61
CA THR A 535 15.87 -15.61 23.09
C THR A 535 17.23 -15.91 22.45
N SER A 536 17.47 -17.18 22.10
CA SER A 536 18.70 -17.67 21.47
C SER A 536 18.36 -18.84 20.54
N MET A 537 19.07 -18.96 19.41
CA MET A 537 18.96 -20.11 18.50
C MET A 537 19.67 -21.37 19.01
N GLN A 538 20.43 -21.27 20.11
CA GLN A 538 21.05 -22.45 20.74
C GLN A 538 19.98 -23.39 21.30
N PRO A 539 20.13 -24.72 21.21
CA PRO A 539 19.17 -25.68 21.76
C PRO A 539 19.01 -25.57 23.29
N GLU A 540 17.93 -26.13 23.83
CA GLU A 540 17.63 -26.16 25.28
C GLU A 540 17.47 -24.79 25.95
N MET A 541 17.01 -23.79 25.20
CA MET A 541 16.72 -22.45 25.70
C MET A 541 15.22 -22.16 25.63
N ASP A 542 14.77 -21.20 26.45
CA ASP A 542 13.36 -20.80 26.51
C ASP A 542 12.86 -20.39 25.12
N ARG A 543 11.89 -21.14 24.61
CA ARG A 543 11.25 -20.91 23.31
C ARG A 543 9.81 -21.39 23.29
N VAL A 544 9.05 -20.80 22.39
CA VAL A 544 7.67 -21.19 22.08
C VAL A 544 7.54 -21.33 20.57
N MET A 545 7.10 -22.50 20.13
CA MET A 545 6.77 -22.81 18.75
C MET A 545 5.28 -23.05 18.63
N GLU A 546 4.61 -22.31 17.75
CA GLU A 546 3.19 -22.49 17.43
C GLU A 546 3.08 -22.97 15.99
N PHE A 547 2.18 -23.90 15.71
CA PHE A 547 2.03 -24.55 14.41
C PHE A 547 0.63 -24.31 13.83
N TYR A 548 0.49 -24.49 12.52
CA TYR A 548 -0.81 -24.52 11.86
C TYR A 548 -1.48 -25.89 12.06
N GLU A 549 -2.59 -25.92 12.81
CA GLU A 549 -3.35 -27.14 13.13
C GLU A 549 -3.69 -27.99 11.89
N THR A 550 -4.10 -27.33 10.80
CA THR A 550 -4.53 -28.02 9.56
C THR A 550 -3.38 -28.61 8.74
N ALA A 551 -2.15 -28.16 8.98
CA ALA A 551 -0.99 -28.58 8.20
C ALA A 551 -0.29 -29.81 8.80
N ARG A 552 -0.49 -30.10 10.10
CA ARG A 552 0.13 -31.24 10.79
C ARG A 552 -0.87 -32.38 11.00
N VAL A 553 -0.43 -33.61 10.74
CA VAL A 553 -1.25 -34.83 10.92
C VAL A 553 -1.33 -35.26 12.40
N ASP A 554 -0.37 -34.83 13.23
CA ASP A 554 -0.28 -35.22 14.64
C ASP A 554 -1.15 -34.37 15.58
N GLY A 555 -1.76 -33.29 15.07
CA GLY A 555 -2.61 -32.37 15.82
C GLY A 555 -1.86 -31.46 16.80
N LEU A 556 -0.54 -31.30 16.69
CA LEU A 556 0.25 -30.42 17.55
C LEU A 556 -0.01 -28.94 17.19
N ILE A 557 -0.44 -28.14 18.16
CA ILE A 557 -0.73 -26.72 17.96
C ILE A 557 0.36 -25.81 18.55
N LYS A 558 0.98 -26.24 19.65
CA LYS A 558 1.93 -25.42 20.40
C LYS A 558 2.91 -26.29 21.16
N ARG A 559 4.17 -25.88 21.19
CA ARG A 559 5.25 -26.50 21.94
C ARG A 559 6.04 -25.42 22.67
N GLU A 560 6.21 -25.59 23.97
CA GLU A 560 6.97 -24.71 24.85
C GLU A 560 8.15 -25.51 25.39
N GLU A 561 9.37 -25.09 25.08
CA GLU A 561 10.59 -25.72 25.58
C GLU A 561 11.32 -24.74 26.51
N THR A 562 11.74 -25.26 27.65
CA THR A 562 12.67 -24.62 28.58
C THR A 562 13.87 -25.56 28.78
N PRO A 563 14.96 -25.10 29.42
CA PRO A 563 16.11 -25.98 29.73
C PRO A 563 15.74 -27.23 30.53
N ARG A 564 14.63 -27.19 31.30
CA ARG A 564 14.23 -28.27 32.22
C ARG A 564 12.92 -28.95 31.84
N THR A 565 12.10 -28.35 31.01
CA THR A 565 10.75 -28.86 30.72
C THR A 565 10.41 -28.71 29.25
N MET A 566 9.53 -29.57 28.77
CA MET A 566 8.93 -29.47 27.45
C MET A 566 7.43 -29.71 27.56
N THR A 567 6.64 -28.80 27.04
CA THR A 567 5.18 -28.84 27.08
C THR A 567 4.63 -28.81 25.67
N GLU A 568 3.68 -29.68 25.37
CA GLU A 568 3.07 -29.85 24.05
C GLU A 568 1.56 -29.79 24.20
N TYR A 569 0.91 -29.02 23.33
CA TYR A 569 -0.53 -28.85 23.30
C TYR A 569 -1.05 -29.42 21.98
N TYR A 570 -2.12 -30.21 22.07
CA TYR A 570 -2.70 -30.94 20.96
C TYR A 570 -4.19 -30.64 20.80
N GLN A 571 -4.66 -30.68 19.56
CA GLN A 571 -6.06 -30.50 19.21
C GLN A 571 -6.47 -31.47 18.09
N GLY A 572 -7.72 -31.94 18.12
CA GLY A 572 -8.27 -32.77 17.03
C GLY A 572 -7.72 -34.20 16.91
N ARG A 573 -6.94 -34.68 17.87
CA ARG A 573 -6.35 -36.03 17.82
C ARG A 573 -7.38 -37.16 18.05
N PRO A 574 -7.23 -38.32 17.38
CA PRO A 574 -8.14 -39.45 17.52
C PRO A 574 -8.04 -40.19 18.86
N ASP A 575 -6.88 -40.10 19.54
CA ASP A 575 -6.66 -40.64 20.88
C ASP A 575 -7.04 -39.66 22.00
N LEU A 576 -7.57 -38.48 21.63
CA LEU A 576 -8.02 -37.43 22.54
C LEU A 576 -6.93 -36.84 23.43
N LEU A 577 -5.65 -37.07 23.14
CA LEU A 577 -4.56 -36.41 23.86
C LEU A 577 -4.64 -34.90 23.62
N SER A 578 -4.69 -34.11 24.70
CA SER A 578 -4.80 -32.66 24.65
C SER A 578 -3.52 -31.95 25.08
N TYR A 579 -2.76 -32.57 25.96
CA TYR A 579 -1.62 -31.94 26.63
C TYR A 579 -0.59 -32.97 27.05
N ARG A 580 0.68 -32.67 26.82
CA ARG A 580 1.81 -33.42 27.37
C ARG A 580 2.80 -32.46 28.02
N HIS A 581 3.27 -32.80 29.21
CA HIS A 581 4.30 -32.06 29.92
C HIS A 581 5.39 -32.98 30.44
N VAL A 582 6.62 -32.67 30.08
CA VAL A 582 7.82 -33.47 30.32
C VAL A 582 8.75 -32.67 31.22
N ASN A 583 9.26 -33.30 32.27
CA ASN A 583 10.34 -32.78 33.09
C ASN A 583 11.63 -33.57 32.83
N PHE A 584 12.69 -32.85 32.51
CA PHE A 584 14.03 -33.40 32.29
C PHE A 584 14.88 -33.28 33.55
N GLY A 585 15.74 -34.27 33.75
CA GLY A 585 16.71 -34.32 34.83
C GLY A 585 18.09 -33.81 34.40
N PRO A 586 19.01 -33.58 35.36
CA PRO A 586 20.37 -33.21 35.04
C PRO A 586 21.09 -34.35 34.29
N ARG A 587 21.86 -34.00 33.24
CA ARG A 587 22.68 -34.97 32.50
C ARG A 587 23.79 -35.53 33.39
N ILE A 588 23.91 -36.86 33.47
CA ILE A 588 25.02 -37.52 34.14
C ILE A 588 26.23 -37.45 33.19
N LYS A 589 27.30 -36.72 33.56
CA LYS A 589 28.54 -36.67 32.79
C LYS A 589 29.18 -38.07 32.74
N LYS A 590 28.95 -38.84 31.68
CA LYS A 590 29.79 -40.01 31.37
C LYS A 590 31.11 -39.51 30.76
N LEU A 591 32.22 -40.02 31.28
CA LEU A 591 33.62 -39.65 30.98
C LEU A 591 34.11 -39.99 29.54
N ALA A 592 33.21 -40.10 28.55
CA ALA A 592 33.59 -40.41 27.17
C ALA A 592 33.27 -39.23 26.23
N LEU A 593 34.29 -38.89 25.43
CA LEU A 593 34.44 -37.83 24.42
C LEU A 593 33.16 -37.27 23.74
N ASN A 594 33.13 -35.94 23.73
CA ASN A 594 32.66 -34.98 22.71
C ASN A 594 31.14 -34.82 22.38
N SER A 595 30.76 -33.53 22.34
CA SER A 595 29.49 -32.86 22.04
C SER A 595 28.28 -33.14 22.95
N ALA A 596 27.87 -32.09 23.69
CA ALA A 596 26.62 -32.03 24.46
C ALA A 596 25.36 -32.16 23.57
N GLU A 597 25.49 -32.11 22.26
CA GLU A 597 24.40 -32.20 21.28
C GLU A 597 23.92 -33.65 21.03
N SER A 598 24.68 -34.68 21.39
CA SER A 598 24.38 -36.07 20.97
C SER A 598 23.65 -36.95 22.01
N ASN A 599 23.62 -36.55 23.28
CA ASN A 599 22.99 -37.35 24.33
C ASN A 599 21.59 -36.81 24.66
N PRO A 600 20.52 -37.62 24.58
CA PRO A 600 19.17 -37.18 24.92
C PRO A 600 19.04 -36.85 26.41
N ARG A 601 18.18 -35.88 26.76
CA ARG A 601 17.99 -35.47 28.16
C ARG A 601 17.31 -36.60 28.94
N PRO A 602 17.77 -36.93 30.16
CA PRO A 602 17.12 -37.97 30.96
C PRO A 602 15.74 -37.49 31.39
N VAL A 603 14.69 -38.23 31.00
CA VAL A 603 13.31 -37.89 31.36
C VAL A 603 13.01 -38.33 32.80
N VAL A 604 12.51 -37.41 33.62
CA VAL A 604 12.17 -37.65 35.04
C VAL A 604 10.69 -37.92 35.20
N LYS A 605 9.84 -37.10 34.57
CA LYS A 605 8.39 -37.18 34.69
C LYS A 605 7.73 -36.83 33.36
N ILE A 606 6.74 -37.60 32.95
CA ILE A 606 5.85 -37.30 31.82
C ILE A 606 4.43 -37.21 32.36
N THR A 607 3.71 -36.15 32.03
CA THR A 607 2.30 -35.92 32.39
C THR A 607 1.53 -35.78 31.09
N GLU A 608 0.49 -36.57 30.89
CA GLU A 608 -0.37 -36.54 29.71
C GLU A 608 -1.82 -36.33 30.16
N GLN A 609 -2.55 -35.45 29.48
CA GLN A 609 -3.96 -35.19 29.74
C GLN A 609 -4.78 -35.41 28.48
N PHE A 610 -6.00 -35.89 28.65
CA PHE A 610 -6.90 -36.29 27.58
C PHE A 610 -8.24 -35.56 27.67
N PHE A 611 -8.86 -35.31 26.52
CA PHE A 611 -10.24 -34.85 26.43
C PHE A 611 -11.22 -35.99 26.75
N ARG A 612 -12.38 -35.61 27.28
CA ARG A 612 -13.44 -36.55 27.66
C ARG A 612 -13.96 -37.31 26.45
N ASN A 613 -13.98 -38.64 26.52
CA ASN A 613 -14.64 -39.49 25.54
C ASN A 613 -16.08 -39.83 25.98
N PRO A 614 -17.12 -39.33 25.30
CA PRO A 614 -18.52 -39.64 25.66
C PRO A 614 -18.89 -41.13 25.49
N ALA A 615 -18.14 -41.90 24.68
CA ALA A 615 -18.43 -43.31 24.44
C ALA A 615 -18.02 -44.24 25.60
N LYS A 616 -17.17 -43.76 26.53
CA LYS A 616 -16.73 -44.51 27.72
C LYS A 616 -17.34 -43.93 28.99
N PRO A 617 -17.63 -44.75 30.02
CA PRO A 617 -18.00 -44.23 31.33
C PRO A 617 -16.84 -43.42 31.94
N ALA A 618 -17.14 -42.35 32.68
CA ALA A 618 -16.10 -41.41 33.15
C ALA A 618 -15.07 -42.08 34.07
N ASP A 619 -15.49 -43.08 34.84
CA ASP A 619 -14.62 -43.85 35.75
C ASP A 619 -13.64 -44.79 35.03
N GLU A 620 -13.85 -45.08 33.73
CA GLU A 620 -12.93 -45.89 32.92
C GLU A 620 -12.15 -45.04 31.90
N ASP A 621 -12.52 -43.76 31.77
CA ASP A 621 -11.91 -42.82 30.84
C ASP A 621 -10.80 -42.02 31.53
N VAL A 622 -9.56 -42.25 31.10
CA VAL A 622 -8.38 -41.65 31.72
C VAL A 622 -8.31 -40.18 31.34
N ALA A 623 -8.44 -39.28 32.32
CA ALA A 623 -8.31 -37.85 32.13
C ALA A 623 -6.85 -37.40 32.18
N GLU A 624 -6.05 -38.03 33.04
CA GLU A 624 -4.64 -37.70 33.23
C GLU A 624 -3.83 -38.95 33.56
N ARG A 625 -2.68 -39.07 32.92
CA ARG A 625 -1.69 -40.14 33.10
C ARG A 625 -0.34 -39.52 33.42
N VAL A 626 0.27 -39.93 34.53
CA VAL A 626 1.55 -39.41 35.01
C VAL A 626 2.53 -40.56 35.16
N PHE A 627 3.62 -40.52 34.40
CA PHE A 627 4.75 -41.43 34.50
C PHE A 627 5.86 -40.77 35.31
N LEU A 628 6.14 -41.28 36.51
CA LEU A 628 7.29 -40.92 37.34
C LEU A 628 8.38 -41.95 37.10
N ILE A 629 9.28 -41.65 36.16
CA ILE A 629 10.24 -42.63 35.61
C ILE A 629 11.29 -43.02 36.65
N LEU A 630 11.80 -42.06 37.43
CA LEU A 630 12.80 -42.33 38.47
C LEU A 630 12.23 -43.12 39.66
N ASP A 631 10.95 -42.89 39.98
CA ASP A 631 10.28 -43.55 41.12
C ASP A 631 9.58 -44.85 40.73
N GLU A 632 9.65 -45.23 39.44
CA GLU A 632 8.98 -46.42 38.87
C GLU A 632 7.48 -46.45 39.20
N ARG A 633 6.83 -45.28 39.11
CA ARG A 633 5.43 -45.06 39.50
C ARG A 633 4.60 -44.52 38.35
N ILE A 634 3.38 -45.04 38.21
CA ILE A 634 2.40 -44.57 37.23
C ILE A 634 1.14 -44.15 37.97
N GLN A 635 0.71 -42.91 37.82
CA GLN A 635 -0.53 -42.38 38.41
C GLN A 635 -1.55 -42.12 37.31
N LEU A 636 -2.77 -42.61 37.50
CA LEU A 636 -3.91 -42.39 36.63
C LEU A 636 -4.99 -41.66 37.40
N ARG A 637 -5.54 -40.62 36.77
CA ARG A 637 -6.75 -39.92 37.23
C ARG A 637 -7.79 -40.01 36.12
N TYR A 638 -8.97 -40.49 36.47
CA TYR A 638 -10.07 -40.66 35.54
C TYR A 638 -10.94 -39.40 35.46
N HIS A 639 -11.81 -39.30 34.46
CA HIS A 639 -12.74 -38.18 34.37
C HIS A 639 -13.77 -38.23 35.51
N CYS A 640 -14.12 -37.06 36.06
CA CYS A 640 -15.18 -36.97 37.05
C CYS A 640 -16.54 -37.05 36.33
N ARG A 641 -17.49 -37.81 36.89
CA ARG A 641 -18.88 -37.82 36.39
C ARG A 641 -19.59 -36.53 36.79
N GLU A 642 -20.55 -36.10 35.98
CA GLU A 642 -21.33 -34.87 36.22
C GLU A 642 -22.15 -34.91 37.53
N ASP A 643 -22.49 -36.10 38.03
CA ASP A 643 -23.22 -36.32 39.28
C ASP A 643 -22.33 -36.33 40.54
N ARG A 644 -21.00 -36.18 40.41
CA ARG A 644 -20.04 -36.33 41.53
C ARG A 644 -19.01 -35.21 41.59
N ILE A 645 -18.38 -35.08 42.75
CA ILE A 645 -17.37 -34.06 43.04
C ILE A 645 -15.93 -34.63 42.93
N THR A 646 -15.77 -35.93 43.15
CA THR A 646 -14.46 -36.60 43.21
C THR A 646 -14.26 -37.56 42.04
N ALA A 647 -13.05 -37.57 41.48
CA ALA A 647 -12.65 -38.50 40.42
C ALA A 647 -11.95 -39.75 40.98
N SER A 648 -12.12 -40.89 40.30
CA SER A 648 -11.40 -42.13 40.59
C SER A 648 -9.89 -41.96 40.27
N LYS A 649 -9.03 -42.61 41.06
CA LYS A 649 -7.56 -42.55 40.92
C LYS A 649 -6.95 -43.93 41.07
N ARG A 650 -5.91 -44.24 40.31
CA ARG A 650 -5.13 -45.48 40.44
C ARG A 650 -3.64 -45.18 40.37
N GLU A 651 -2.87 -45.77 41.26
CA GLU A 651 -1.42 -45.69 41.27
C GLU A 651 -0.83 -47.09 41.19
N PHE A 652 0.11 -47.25 40.28
CA PHE A 652 0.85 -48.48 40.04
C PHE A 652 2.30 -48.26 40.45
N LEU A 653 2.79 -49.08 41.36
CA LEU A 653 4.22 -49.19 41.69
C LEU A 653 4.77 -50.39 40.94
N TRP A 654 5.74 -50.18 40.07
CA TRP A 654 6.51 -51.27 39.50
C TRP A 654 7.92 -51.28 40.10
N ARG A 655 8.53 -52.45 40.19
CA ARG A 655 9.94 -52.59 40.60
C ARG A 655 10.71 -53.20 39.45
N THR A 656 11.76 -52.53 38.98
CA THR A 656 12.69 -53.08 37.99
C THR A 656 13.58 -54.13 38.63
N GLU A 657 13.41 -55.36 38.16
CA GLU A 657 14.30 -56.51 38.37
C GLU A 657 14.45 -57.03 39.80
N GLY A 658 14.55 -58.36 39.89
CA GLY A 658 14.30 -59.14 41.10
C GLY A 658 15.23 -58.84 42.27
N ASP A 659 14.89 -59.44 43.42
CA ASP A 659 15.85 -59.63 44.51
C ASP A 659 17.20 -60.10 43.94
N SER A 660 18.28 -59.87 44.69
CA SER A 660 19.69 -60.18 44.38
C SER A 660 20.00 -61.62 43.91
N LYS A 661 18.98 -62.46 43.75
CA LYS A 661 18.95 -63.87 43.36
C LYS A 661 18.20 -64.17 42.05
N GLY A 662 17.71 -63.17 41.30
CA GLY A 662 17.16 -63.36 39.94
C GLY A 662 15.79 -64.04 39.86
N ASN A 663 15.00 -64.03 40.95
CA ASN A 663 13.63 -64.54 40.92
C ASN A 663 12.68 -63.57 40.18
N LYS A 664 11.78 -64.11 39.34
CA LYS A 664 10.68 -63.35 38.73
C LYS A 664 9.74 -62.86 39.83
N ILE A 665 9.58 -61.54 39.95
CA ILE A 665 8.65 -60.92 40.90
C ILE A 665 7.23 -61.37 40.56
N ILE A 666 6.55 -62.01 41.52
CA ILE A 666 5.11 -62.32 41.46
C ILE A 666 4.38 -61.06 41.92
N MET A 667 3.46 -60.53 41.08
CA MET A 667 2.68 -59.33 41.40
C MET A 667 1.85 -59.55 42.67
N THR A 668 2.10 -58.74 43.70
CA THR A 668 1.29 -58.72 44.92
C THR A 668 0.22 -57.62 44.84
N PRO A 669 -0.98 -57.81 45.43
CA PRO A 669 -2.05 -56.79 45.44
C PRO A 669 -1.61 -55.43 46.02
N ASP A 670 -0.56 -55.39 46.83
CA ASP A 670 0.00 -54.18 47.45
C ASP A 670 0.73 -53.25 46.46
N MET A 671 0.93 -53.68 45.20
CA MET A 671 1.60 -52.90 44.15
C MET A 671 0.65 -51.96 43.37
N CYS A 672 -0.66 -52.01 43.65
CA CYS A 672 -1.67 -51.15 43.04
C CYS A 672 -2.51 -50.47 44.12
N LEU A 673 -2.39 -49.15 44.26
CA LEU A 673 -3.24 -48.34 45.14
C LEU A 673 -4.37 -47.77 44.29
N SER A 674 -5.61 -48.17 44.56
CA SER A 674 -6.79 -47.69 43.83
C SER A 674 -7.77 -46.99 44.77
N PHE A 675 -8.23 -45.82 44.35
CA PHE A 675 -9.33 -45.08 44.95
C PHE A 675 -10.46 -45.04 43.91
N GLU A 676 -11.47 -45.90 44.11
CA GLU A 676 -12.64 -46.00 43.25
C GLU A 676 -13.85 -45.43 43.98
N VAL A 677 -14.59 -44.52 43.35
CA VAL A 677 -15.82 -43.96 43.94
C VAL A 677 -16.95 -45.00 43.93
N GLU A 678 -16.93 -45.95 42.98
CA GLU A 678 -17.74 -47.16 42.96
C GLU A 678 -16.90 -48.38 42.55
N PRO A 679 -16.74 -49.39 43.42
CA PRO A 679 -15.91 -50.55 43.11
C PRO A 679 -16.64 -51.53 42.17
N MET A 680 -16.25 -51.56 40.90
CA MET A 680 -16.78 -52.47 39.87
C MET A 680 -16.27 -53.92 40.06
N GLU A 681 -17.03 -54.93 39.64
CA GLU A 681 -16.63 -56.35 39.80
C GLU A 681 -15.47 -56.77 38.88
N HIS A 682 -15.34 -56.15 37.70
CA HIS A 682 -14.30 -56.51 36.74
C HIS A 682 -12.90 -55.98 37.11
N THR A 683 -12.82 -54.90 37.90
CA THR A 683 -11.56 -54.28 38.37
C THR A 683 -10.89 -55.10 39.49
N LYS A 684 -11.67 -55.97 40.14
CA LYS A 684 -11.24 -56.93 41.18
C LYS A 684 -10.73 -58.26 40.62
N LYS A 685 -10.82 -58.50 39.30
CA LYS A 685 -10.31 -59.73 38.68
C LYS A 685 -8.79 -59.77 38.76
N LEU A 686 -8.24 -60.86 39.29
CA LEU A 686 -6.81 -61.10 39.50
C LEU A 686 -5.94 -60.90 38.24
N LEU A 687 -6.53 -61.09 37.05
CA LEU A 687 -5.85 -60.97 35.75
C LEU A 687 -5.89 -59.54 35.16
N TYR A 688 -6.84 -58.70 35.55
CA TYR A 688 -7.03 -57.37 34.95
C TYR A 688 -5.89 -56.40 35.32
N GLN A 689 -5.43 -56.44 36.58
CA GLN A 689 -4.34 -55.58 37.07
C GLN A 689 -2.98 -55.84 36.38
N PRO A 690 -2.50 -57.09 36.23
CA PRO A 690 -1.25 -57.35 35.51
C PRO A 690 -1.35 -57.05 34.00
N GLU A 691 -2.51 -57.28 33.37
CA GLU A 691 -2.73 -56.88 31.98
C GLU A 691 -2.71 -55.36 31.78
N ALA A 692 -3.38 -54.61 32.66
CA ALA A 692 -3.37 -53.15 32.64
C ALA A 692 -1.96 -52.58 32.88
N MET A 693 -1.20 -53.16 33.81
CA MET A 693 0.20 -52.79 34.06
C MET A 693 1.09 -53.01 32.83
N MET A 694 0.97 -54.15 32.14
CA MET A 694 1.75 -54.39 30.92
C MET A 694 1.42 -53.37 29.81
N LYS A 695 0.14 -53.00 29.67
CA LYS A 695 -0.28 -51.94 28.73
C LYS A 695 0.34 -50.60 29.09
N LEU A 696 0.23 -50.18 30.35
CA LEU A 696 0.82 -48.92 30.83
C LEU A 696 2.33 -48.87 30.66
N LYS A 697 3.04 -50.00 30.82
CA LYS A 697 4.49 -50.09 30.57
C LYS A 697 4.85 -49.93 29.10
N ASN A 698 4.04 -50.49 28.20
CA ASN A 698 4.22 -50.29 26.76
C ASN A 698 3.91 -48.84 26.36
N GLU A 699 2.88 -48.24 26.97
CA GLU A 699 2.53 -46.83 26.79
C GLU A 699 3.63 -45.90 27.33
N GLU A 700 4.22 -46.18 28.50
CA GLU A 700 5.36 -45.44 29.04
C GLU A 700 6.55 -45.45 28.06
N LYS A 701 6.88 -46.63 27.51
CA LYS A 701 7.94 -46.76 26.49
C LYS A 701 7.62 -45.95 25.24
N LEU A 702 6.37 -45.96 24.80
CA LEU A 702 5.91 -45.20 23.64
C LEU A 702 5.99 -43.69 23.90
N SER A 703 5.45 -43.21 25.01
CA SER A 703 5.52 -41.79 25.40
C SER A 703 6.98 -41.34 25.53
N ARG A 704 7.86 -42.15 26.12
CA ARG A 704 9.29 -41.82 26.20
C ARG A 704 9.95 -41.74 24.82
N HIS A 705 9.56 -42.61 23.88
CA HIS A 705 10.07 -42.55 22.51
C HIS A 705 9.56 -41.31 21.78
N GLN A 706 8.28 -40.96 21.92
CA GLN A 706 7.69 -39.75 21.32
C GLN A 706 8.33 -38.46 21.86
N VAL A 707 8.65 -38.42 23.15
CA VAL A 707 9.41 -37.29 23.74
C VAL A 707 10.79 -37.17 23.07
N TRP A 708 11.48 -38.29 22.86
CA TRP A 708 12.77 -38.29 22.17
C TRP A 708 12.65 -37.85 20.70
N GLU A 709 11.63 -38.29 19.98
CA GLU A 709 11.33 -37.80 18.63
C GLU A 709 11.04 -36.30 18.62
N SER A 710 10.33 -35.81 19.65
CA SER A 710 10.00 -34.39 19.78
C SER A 710 11.24 -33.53 20.08
N GLU A 711 12.21 -34.03 20.87
CA GLU A 711 13.51 -33.36 21.05
C GLU A 711 14.32 -33.31 19.75
N LEU A 712 14.32 -34.39 18.97
CA LEU A 712 15.00 -34.43 17.68
C LEU A 712 14.37 -33.48 16.66
N GLU A 713 13.04 -33.43 16.61
CA GLU A 713 12.30 -32.51 15.73
C GLU A 713 12.65 -31.05 16.04
N VAL A 714 12.79 -30.68 17.32
CA VAL A 714 13.23 -29.33 17.69
C VAL A 714 14.63 -29.03 17.15
N LEU A 715 15.57 -29.98 17.25
CA LEU A 715 16.91 -29.80 16.69
C LEU A 715 16.89 -29.66 15.17
N GLU A 716 16.03 -30.42 14.48
CA GLU A 716 15.84 -30.32 13.03
C GLU A 716 15.26 -28.95 12.64
N ILE A 717 14.22 -28.48 13.35
CA ILE A 717 13.64 -27.14 13.15
C ILE A 717 14.72 -26.06 13.34
N LEU A 718 15.51 -26.12 14.41
CA LEU A 718 16.57 -25.14 14.65
C LEU A 718 17.64 -25.15 13.55
N LYS A 719 18.04 -26.34 13.09
CA LYS A 719 19.03 -26.46 12.02
C LYS A 719 18.50 -25.88 10.71
N LEU A 720 17.25 -26.17 10.36
CA LEU A 720 16.60 -25.55 9.20
C LEU A 720 16.53 -24.03 9.36
N ARG A 721 16.19 -23.52 10.55
CA ARG A 721 16.19 -22.07 10.82
C ARG A 721 17.57 -21.45 10.68
N GLU A 722 18.64 -22.13 11.09
CA GLU A 722 20.01 -21.65 10.92
C GLU A 722 20.42 -21.60 9.44
N GLU A 723 20.04 -22.63 8.67
CA GLU A 723 20.23 -22.67 7.21
C GLU A 723 19.43 -21.56 6.50
N GLU A 724 18.17 -21.36 6.89
CA GLU A 724 17.30 -20.29 6.40
C GLU A 724 17.79 -18.90 6.81
N GLU A 725 18.43 -18.74 7.98
CA GLU A 725 19.04 -17.47 8.39
C GLU A 725 20.35 -17.19 7.63
N ALA A 726 21.07 -18.23 7.20
CA ALA A 726 22.33 -18.11 6.45
C ALA A 726 22.12 -17.90 4.94
N ALA A 727 21.11 -18.54 4.35
CA ALA A 727 20.79 -18.47 2.93
C ALA A 727 19.29 -18.20 2.74
N HIS A 728 18.96 -17.01 2.25
CA HIS A 728 17.58 -16.64 1.93
C HIS A 728 17.36 -16.75 0.43
N GLU A 729 16.37 -17.54 0.01
CA GLU A 729 15.91 -17.62 -1.37
C GLU A 729 14.54 -16.93 -1.51
N LEU A 730 14.36 -16.24 -2.64
CA LEU A 730 13.11 -15.53 -2.94
C LEU A 730 12.33 -16.29 -4.00
N THR A 731 11.06 -16.57 -3.68
CA THR A 731 10.07 -17.04 -4.63
C THR A 731 9.86 -16.01 -5.75
N ILE A 732 10.16 -16.41 -6.97
CA ILE A 732 9.88 -15.64 -8.18
C ILE A 732 8.63 -16.25 -8.83
N SER A 733 7.63 -15.40 -9.12
CA SER A 733 6.42 -15.85 -9.80
C SER A 733 6.76 -16.46 -11.17
N ILE A 734 6.07 -17.54 -11.54
CA ILE A 734 6.19 -18.17 -12.86
C ILE A 734 5.83 -17.19 -13.98
N TYR A 735 4.93 -16.25 -13.67
CA TYR A 735 4.46 -15.21 -14.59
C TYR A 735 5.40 -13.99 -14.66
N ASP A 736 6.38 -13.87 -13.76
CA ASP A 736 7.40 -12.82 -13.83
C ASP A 736 8.45 -13.21 -14.88
N THR A 737 8.18 -12.83 -16.13
CA THR A 737 9.04 -13.14 -17.27
C THR A 737 10.39 -12.43 -17.25
N LYS A 738 10.61 -11.48 -16.33
CA LYS A 738 11.85 -10.71 -16.25
C LYS A 738 12.82 -11.31 -15.25
N ARG A 739 12.36 -11.65 -14.05
CA ARG A 739 13.19 -12.26 -13.01
C ARG A 739 13.34 -13.78 -13.17
N ASN A 740 12.36 -14.43 -13.79
CA ASN A 740 12.43 -15.87 -14.06
C ASN A 740 13.27 -16.12 -15.32
N GLU A 741 14.58 -16.30 -15.14
CA GLU A 741 15.53 -16.57 -16.22
C GLU A 741 15.09 -17.76 -17.08
N LYS A 742 14.56 -18.83 -16.48
CA LYS A 742 14.07 -20.00 -17.21
C LYS A 742 12.90 -19.67 -18.12
N SER A 743 11.95 -18.84 -17.67
CA SER A 743 10.83 -18.38 -18.50
C SER A 743 11.28 -17.45 -19.62
N LYS A 744 12.28 -16.59 -19.35
CA LYS A 744 12.87 -15.69 -20.34
C LYS A 744 13.60 -16.49 -21.42
N GLU A 745 14.47 -17.41 -21.03
CA GLU A 745 15.19 -18.30 -21.94
C GLU A 745 14.24 -19.13 -22.80
N TYR A 746 13.16 -19.64 -22.21
CA TYR A 746 12.13 -20.37 -22.95
C TYR A 746 11.44 -19.49 -24.00
N ARG A 747 11.09 -18.24 -23.65
CA ARG A 747 10.45 -17.28 -24.55
C ARG A 747 11.38 -16.85 -25.68
N GLU A 748 12.63 -16.51 -25.36
CA GLU A 748 13.66 -16.17 -26.35
C GLU A 748 14.00 -17.36 -27.26
N ALA A 749 13.96 -18.59 -26.75
CA ALA A 749 14.08 -19.78 -27.58
C ALA A 749 12.88 -19.94 -28.52
N MET A 750 11.65 -19.73 -28.03
CA MET A 750 10.44 -19.80 -28.85
C MET A 750 10.39 -18.70 -29.93
N GLU A 751 10.77 -17.47 -29.59
CA GLU A 751 10.88 -16.37 -30.55
C GLU A 751 11.95 -16.63 -31.61
N ARG A 752 13.09 -17.22 -31.23
CA ARG A 752 14.10 -17.67 -32.20
C ARG A 752 13.55 -18.73 -33.14
N VAL A 753 12.88 -19.75 -32.61
CA VAL A 753 12.26 -20.80 -33.44
C VAL A 753 11.20 -20.21 -34.37
N MET A 754 10.32 -19.33 -33.88
CA MET A 754 9.31 -18.66 -34.72
C MET A 754 9.93 -17.75 -35.78
N HIS A 755 11.02 -17.06 -35.45
CA HIS A 755 11.74 -16.23 -36.41
C HIS A 755 12.43 -17.08 -37.48
N GLU A 756 13.07 -18.19 -37.09
CA GLU A 756 13.64 -19.17 -38.01
C GLU A 756 12.57 -19.84 -38.88
N GLU A 757 11.42 -20.21 -38.32
CA GLU A 757 10.27 -20.75 -39.06
C GLU A 757 9.69 -19.71 -40.03
N HIS A 758 9.54 -18.46 -39.61
CA HIS A 758 9.08 -17.38 -40.50
C HIS A 758 10.08 -17.14 -41.63
N LEU A 759 11.38 -17.12 -41.34
CA LEU A 759 12.42 -17.05 -42.36
C LEU A 759 12.35 -18.24 -43.31
N TRP A 760 12.19 -19.46 -42.79
CA TRP A 760 12.05 -20.69 -43.58
C TRP A 760 10.78 -20.67 -44.44
N GLN A 761 9.65 -20.17 -43.92
CA GLN A 761 8.40 -20.01 -44.67
C GLN A 761 8.52 -18.95 -45.78
N VAL A 762 9.19 -17.83 -45.51
CA VAL A 762 9.47 -16.79 -46.50
C VAL A 762 10.39 -17.35 -47.60
N GLU A 763 11.38 -18.14 -47.23
CA GLU A 763 12.32 -18.78 -48.16
C GLU A 763 11.63 -19.89 -48.98
N ALA A 764 10.74 -20.68 -48.38
CA ALA A 764 9.93 -21.71 -49.05
C ALA A 764 8.89 -21.11 -50.02
N GLN A 765 8.29 -19.96 -49.68
CA GLN A 765 7.38 -19.21 -50.56
C GLN A 765 8.09 -18.58 -51.77
N LEU A 766 9.43 -18.53 -51.77
CA LEU A 766 10.28 -17.99 -52.84
C LEU A 766 10.88 -19.07 -53.76
N ASP A 767 10.46 -20.34 -53.70
CA ASP A 767 10.88 -21.34 -54.68
C ASP A 767 10.03 -21.26 -55.97
N TYR A 768 10.45 -20.37 -56.88
CA TYR A 768 9.81 -20.15 -58.18
C TYR A 768 9.86 -21.38 -59.12
N LEU A 769 10.68 -22.38 -58.82
CA LEU A 769 10.91 -23.56 -59.66
C LEU A 769 10.24 -24.83 -59.13
N ALA A 770 9.87 -24.88 -57.84
CA ALA A 770 9.26 -26.05 -57.20
C ALA A 770 8.03 -26.63 -57.94
N PRO A 771 7.05 -25.84 -58.44
CA PRO A 771 5.90 -26.38 -59.16
C PRO A 771 6.24 -27.03 -60.51
N PHE A 772 7.35 -26.59 -61.14
CA PHE A 772 7.80 -27.10 -62.43
C PHE A 772 8.73 -28.31 -62.26
N LEU A 773 9.52 -28.36 -61.19
CA LEU A 773 10.34 -29.51 -60.81
C LEU A 773 9.49 -30.70 -60.33
N ALA A 774 8.34 -30.45 -59.68
CA ALA A 774 7.42 -31.49 -59.23
C ALA A 774 6.73 -32.26 -60.39
N GLN A 775 6.71 -31.69 -61.60
CA GLN A 775 6.15 -32.34 -62.80
C GLN A 775 7.11 -33.35 -63.43
N LEU A 776 8.37 -33.40 -62.97
CA LEU A 776 9.35 -34.38 -63.44
C LEU A 776 9.37 -35.62 -62.53
N PRO A 777 9.54 -36.83 -63.10
CA PRO A 777 9.64 -38.05 -62.30
C PRO A 777 10.88 -38.00 -61.37
N PRO A 778 10.75 -38.37 -60.09
CA PRO A 778 11.83 -38.22 -59.12
C PRO A 778 12.99 -39.19 -59.42
N GLY A 779 14.18 -38.64 -59.73
CA GLY A 779 15.43 -39.41 -59.82
C GLY A 779 16.29 -39.18 -61.07
N GLU A 780 15.81 -38.48 -62.11
CA GLU A 780 16.62 -38.18 -63.29
C GLU A 780 17.33 -36.83 -63.18
N LYS A 781 18.65 -36.80 -63.48
CA LYS A 781 19.41 -35.54 -63.58
C LYS A 781 18.85 -34.73 -64.76
N LEU A 782 18.47 -33.48 -64.49
CA LEU A 782 17.90 -32.55 -65.46
C LEU A 782 18.78 -32.49 -66.73
N THR A 783 18.23 -32.82 -67.90
CA THR A 783 18.97 -32.60 -69.15
C THR A 783 18.94 -31.12 -69.54
N ARG A 784 19.96 -30.65 -70.29
CA ARG A 784 20.07 -29.24 -70.72
C ARG A 784 18.81 -28.72 -71.40
N TRP A 785 18.18 -29.53 -72.25
CA TRP A 785 16.96 -29.13 -72.94
C TRP A 785 15.76 -29.02 -71.99
N GLN A 786 15.66 -29.91 -71.00
CA GLN A 786 14.65 -29.81 -69.94
C GLN A 786 14.88 -28.58 -69.05
N ALA A 787 16.14 -28.22 -68.75
CA ALA A 787 16.48 -27.02 -67.97
C ALA A 787 16.08 -25.72 -68.67
N VAL A 788 16.37 -25.60 -69.97
CA VAL A 788 15.96 -24.43 -70.78
C VAL A 788 14.44 -24.37 -70.89
N ARG A 789 13.79 -25.50 -71.13
CA ARG A 789 12.34 -25.59 -71.21
C ARG A 789 11.67 -25.18 -69.90
N LEU A 790 12.18 -25.63 -68.75
CA LEU A 790 11.67 -25.25 -67.42
C LEU A 790 11.85 -23.75 -67.14
N LYS A 791 13.00 -23.19 -67.53
CA LYS A 791 13.25 -21.73 -67.45
C LYS A 791 12.20 -20.97 -68.27
N ASP A 792 11.98 -21.38 -69.51
CA ASP A 792 11.05 -20.71 -70.42
C ASP A 792 9.58 -20.88 -69.98
N GLU A 793 9.20 -22.04 -69.46
CA GLU A 793 7.87 -22.29 -68.88
C GLU A 793 7.63 -21.44 -67.62
N CYS A 794 8.62 -21.33 -66.72
CA CYS A 794 8.55 -20.49 -65.53
C CYS A 794 8.44 -18.99 -65.88
N LEU A 795 9.25 -18.51 -66.83
CA LEU A 795 9.18 -17.12 -67.30
C LEU A 795 7.87 -16.83 -68.04
N SER A 796 7.36 -17.77 -68.84
CA SER A 796 6.09 -17.64 -69.54
C SER A 796 4.91 -17.58 -68.57
N ASP A 797 4.87 -18.45 -67.56
CA ASP A 797 3.83 -18.43 -66.52
C ASP A 797 3.88 -17.12 -65.72
N PHE A 798 5.08 -16.66 -65.33
CA PHE A 798 5.23 -15.38 -64.65
C PHE A 798 4.76 -14.19 -65.49
N LYS A 799 5.05 -14.21 -66.81
CA LYS A 799 4.57 -13.20 -67.75
C LYS A 799 3.03 -13.20 -67.84
N GLN A 800 2.40 -14.38 -67.91
CA GLN A 800 0.94 -14.49 -67.92
C GLN A 800 0.33 -13.93 -66.64
N ARG A 801 0.88 -14.27 -65.46
CA ARG A 801 0.41 -13.71 -64.18
C ARG A 801 0.50 -12.18 -64.11
N LEU A 802 1.57 -11.60 -64.67
CA LEU A 802 1.69 -10.13 -64.76
C LEU A 802 0.64 -9.54 -65.70
N ILE A 803 0.33 -10.19 -66.82
CA ILE A 803 -0.71 -9.77 -67.76
C ILE A 803 -2.10 -9.88 -67.12
N ASP A 804 -2.42 -11.01 -66.50
CA ASP A 804 -3.70 -11.24 -65.81
C ASP A 804 -3.93 -10.23 -64.70
N LYS A 805 -2.88 -9.87 -63.97
CA LYS A 805 -2.94 -8.83 -62.94
C LYS A 805 -3.23 -7.45 -63.54
N ALA A 806 -2.63 -7.11 -64.67
CA ALA A 806 -2.92 -5.86 -65.38
C ALA A 806 -4.38 -5.84 -65.87
N ASN A 807 -4.83 -6.93 -66.48
CA ASN A 807 -6.21 -7.10 -66.95
C ASN A 807 -7.23 -6.99 -65.81
N LEU A 808 -6.94 -7.58 -64.64
CA LEU A 808 -7.80 -7.50 -63.46
C LEU A 808 -7.92 -6.07 -62.93
N ILE A 809 -6.81 -5.33 -62.86
CA ILE A 809 -6.81 -3.93 -62.41
C ILE A 809 -7.59 -3.08 -63.41
N GLN A 810 -7.38 -3.30 -64.71
CA GLN A 810 -8.09 -2.60 -65.77
C GLN A 810 -9.59 -2.89 -65.77
N ALA A 811 -10.01 -4.15 -65.62
CA ALA A 811 -11.43 -4.52 -65.53
C ALA A 811 -12.13 -3.86 -64.32
N ARG A 812 -11.43 -3.74 -63.19
CA ARG A 812 -11.95 -3.02 -62.01
C ARG A 812 -12.06 -1.53 -62.25
N PHE A 813 -11.08 -0.93 -62.93
CA PHE A 813 -11.11 0.48 -63.32
C PHE A 813 -12.30 0.77 -64.24
N GLU A 814 -12.51 -0.06 -65.26
CA GLU A 814 -13.63 0.07 -66.20
C GLU A 814 -14.98 -0.10 -65.49
N LYS A 815 -15.08 -1.05 -64.55
CA LYS A 815 -16.30 -1.26 -63.76
C LYS A 815 -16.66 -0.04 -62.91
N GLU A 816 -15.73 0.48 -62.12
CA GLU A 816 -15.97 1.66 -61.25
C GLU A 816 -16.29 2.90 -62.10
N THR A 817 -15.66 3.04 -63.27
CA THR A 817 -15.95 4.13 -64.22
C THR A 817 -17.37 4.03 -64.80
N GLN A 818 -17.81 2.83 -65.17
CA GLN A 818 -19.18 2.59 -65.65
C GLN A 818 -20.23 2.81 -64.56
N GLU A 819 -19.94 2.42 -63.32
CA GLU A 819 -20.83 2.64 -62.18
C GLU A 819 -20.99 4.13 -61.86
N LEU A 820 -19.89 4.91 -61.92
CA LEU A 820 -19.96 6.37 -61.81
C LEU A 820 -20.79 6.98 -62.93
N GLN A 821 -20.60 6.54 -64.18
CA GLN A 821 -21.34 7.06 -65.33
C GLN A 821 -22.85 6.76 -65.23
N LYS A 822 -23.23 5.57 -64.76
CA LYS A 822 -24.64 5.22 -64.51
C LYS A 822 -25.26 6.08 -63.43
N GLN A 823 -24.53 6.33 -62.34
CA GLN A 823 -25.02 7.17 -61.25
C GLN A 823 -25.13 8.65 -61.67
N GLN A 824 -24.24 9.13 -62.53
CA GLN A 824 -24.34 10.46 -63.15
C GLN A 824 -25.58 10.60 -64.05
N GLN A 825 -25.89 9.57 -64.84
CA GLN A 825 -27.11 9.53 -65.67
C GLN A 825 -28.37 9.49 -64.81
N TRP A 826 -28.38 8.67 -63.76
CA TRP A 826 -29.49 8.61 -62.80
C TRP A 826 -29.74 9.96 -62.12
N TYR A 827 -28.67 10.66 -61.70
CA TYR A 827 -28.78 11.98 -61.08
C TYR A 827 -29.35 13.03 -62.06
N GLN A 828 -28.96 12.99 -63.34
CA GLN A 828 -29.51 13.87 -64.37
C GLN A 828 -31.01 13.64 -64.62
N GLU A 829 -31.47 12.39 -64.53
CA GLU A 829 -32.89 12.03 -64.70
C GLU A 829 -33.74 12.40 -63.47
N ASN A 830 -33.18 12.30 -62.26
CA ASN A 830 -33.91 12.46 -61.00
C ASN A 830 -33.74 13.83 -60.33
N GLN A 831 -33.01 14.77 -60.96
CA GLN A 831 -32.59 16.06 -60.39
C GLN A 831 -33.74 16.93 -59.83
N VAL A 832 -34.95 16.82 -60.38
CA VAL A 832 -36.11 17.65 -59.98
C VAL A 832 -36.86 17.07 -58.76
N THR A 833 -36.54 15.84 -58.37
CA THR A 833 -37.25 15.05 -57.34
C THR A 833 -36.41 14.75 -56.10
N LEU A 834 -35.15 15.20 -56.04
CA LEU A 834 -34.23 14.89 -54.94
C LEU A 834 -34.39 15.85 -53.75
N THR A 835 -34.18 15.32 -52.54
CA THR A 835 -34.05 16.12 -51.31
C THR A 835 -32.61 16.58 -51.11
N PRO A 836 -32.33 17.64 -50.32
CA PRO A 836 -30.96 18.10 -50.06
C PRO A 836 -30.06 17.02 -49.42
N GLU A 837 -30.63 16.11 -48.62
CA GLU A 837 -29.90 14.99 -48.02
C GLU A 837 -29.46 13.96 -49.09
N ASP A 838 -30.30 13.73 -50.11
CA ASP A 838 -29.97 12.84 -51.23
C ASP A 838 -28.90 13.45 -52.16
N GLU A 839 -28.86 14.77 -52.28
CA GLU A 839 -27.83 15.51 -53.03
C GLU A 839 -26.45 15.36 -52.36
N ASP A 840 -26.38 15.51 -51.04
CA ASP A 840 -25.14 15.32 -50.27
C ASP A 840 -24.63 13.87 -50.33
N LEU A 841 -25.55 12.89 -50.27
CA LEU A 841 -25.21 11.47 -50.45
C LEU A 841 -24.62 11.21 -51.84
N TYR A 842 -25.20 11.77 -52.90
CA TYR A 842 -24.67 11.65 -54.26
C TYR A 842 -23.29 12.31 -54.41
N LEU A 843 -23.08 13.51 -53.86
CA LEU A 843 -21.78 14.19 -53.89
C LEU A 843 -20.70 13.37 -53.16
N SER A 844 -21.06 12.79 -52.00
CA SER A 844 -20.17 11.90 -51.26
C SER A 844 -19.80 10.65 -52.07
N TYR A 845 -20.78 10.02 -52.74
CA TYR A 845 -20.56 8.86 -53.61
C TYR A 845 -19.66 9.20 -54.79
N CYS A 846 -19.89 10.33 -55.46
CA CYS A 846 -19.05 10.81 -56.57
C CYS A 846 -17.60 11.02 -56.13
N SER A 847 -17.39 11.64 -54.97
CA SER A 847 -16.05 11.86 -54.41
C SER A 847 -15.31 10.55 -54.11
N GLN A 848 -15.99 9.57 -53.53
CA GLN A 848 -15.43 8.26 -53.21
C GLN A 848 -15.13 7.43 -54.47
N ALA A 849 -16.04 7.43 -55.44
CA ALA A 849 -15.85 6.74 -56.72
C ALA A 849 -14.69 7.35 -57.52
N MET A 850 -14.59 8.69 -57.61
CA MET A 850 -13.45 9.36 -58.25
C MET A 850 -12.12 9.03 -57.57
N PHE A 851 -12.09 8.97 -56.23
CA PHE A 851 -10.90 8.57 -55.48
C PHE A 851 -10.48 7.12 -55.79
N ARG A 852 -11.43 6.17 -55.84
CA ARG A 852 -11.15 4.78 -56.20
C ARG A 852 -10.61 4.64 -57.63
N ILE A 853 -11.21 5.35 -58.59
CA ILE A 853 -10.76 5.39 -59.98
C ILE A 853 -9.32 5.91 -60.06
N ARG A 854 -9.00 7.00 -59.37
CA ARG A 854 -7.64 7.58 -59.33
C ARG A 854 -6.60 6.61 -58.73
N ILE A 855 -6.96 5.87 -57.68
CA ILE A 855 -6.09 4.83 -57.10
C ILE A 855 -5.87 3.70 -58.10
N LEU A 856 -6.92 3.23 -58.79
CA LEU A 856 -6.82 2.14 -59.76
C LEU A 856 -5.95 2.55 -60.95
N GLU A 857 -6.08 3.78 -61.42
CA GLU A 857 -5.22 4.36 -62.45
C GLU A 857 -3.75 4.42 -62.02
N GLN A 858 -3.46 4.95 -60.82
CA GLN A 858 -2.10 4.98 -60.27
C GLN A 858 -1.53 3.56 -60.11
N ARG A 859 -2.33 2.60 -59.67
CA ARG A 859 -1.93 1.19 -59.53
C ARG A 859 -1.63 0.56 -60.89
N LEU A 860 -2.41 0.86 -61.92
CA LEU A 860 -2.19 0.37 -63.27
C LEU A 860 -0.90 0.94 -63.87
N ASN A 861 -0.67 2.25 -63.73
CA ASN A 861 0.55 2.91 -64.21
C ASN A 861 1.80 2.38 -63.49
N ARG A 862 1.75 2.26 -62.16
CA ARG A 862 2.84 1.66 -61.38
C ARG A 862 3.09 0.20 -61.77
N HIS A 863 2.04 -0.56 -62.08
CA HIS A 863 2.20 -1.94 -62.55
C HIS A 863 2.87 -2.01 -63.93
N LYS A 864 2.52 -1.10 -64.86
CA LYS A 864 3.17 -0.99 -66.17
C LYS A 864 4.67 -0.71 -66.06
N GLU A 865 5.08 0.15 -65.12
CA GLU A 865 6.49 0.46 -64.88
C GLU A 865 7.26 -0.69 -64.20
N LEU A 866 6.66 -1.32 -63.19
CA LEU A 866 7.35 -2.32 -62.38
C LEU A 866 7.34 -3.73 -62.97
N ALA A 867 6.36 -4.08 -63.82
CA ALA A 867 6.24 -5.43 -64.37
C ALA A 867 7.45 -5.87 -65.22
N PRO A 868 8.01 -5.04 -66.13
CA PRO A 868 9.24 -5.37 -66.85
C PRO A 868 10.45 -5.57 -65.92
N LEU A 869 10.60 -4.71 -64.91
CA LEU A 869 11.69 -4.81 -63.94
C LEU A 869 11.62 -6.11 -63.13
N LYS A 870 10.42 -6.52 -62.72
CA LYS A 870 10.20 -7.80 -62.02
C LYS A 870 10.47 -9.02 -62.90
N TYR A 871 10.12 -8.93 -64.19
CA TYR A 871 10.41 -10.00 -65.14
C TYR A 871 11.92 -10.18 -65.34
N LEU A 872 12.66 -9.08 -65.54
CA LEU A 872 14.12 -9.10 -65.65
C LEU A 872 14.80 -9.60 -64.36
N ALA A 873 14.30 -9.19 -63.19
CA ALA A 873 14.82 -9.65 -61.92
C ALA A 873 14.62 -11.16 -61.72
N LEU A 874 13.50 -11.73 -62.17
CA LEU A 874 13.27 -13.18 -62.11
C LEU A 874 14.18 -13.92 -63.11
N GLU A 875 14.37 -13.38 -64.31
CA GLU A 875 15.30 -13.95 -65.29
C GLU A 875 16.74 -13.98 -64.74
N GLU A 876 17.22 -12.89 -64.15
CA GLU A 876 18.53 -12.87 -63.50
C GLU A 876 18.66 -13.88 -62.36
N LYS A 877 17.59 -14.05 -61.55
CA LYS A 877 17.57 -15.04 -60.47
C LYS A 877 17.65 -16.46 -61.01
N LEU A 878 16.90 -16.79 -62.07
CA LEU A 878 16.97 -18.11 -62.72
C LEU A 878 18.33 -18.38 -63.37
N TYR A 879 19.01 -17.35 -63.89
CA TYR A 879 20.38 -17.47 -64.40
C TYR A 879 21.44 -17.67 -63.32
N LYS A 880 21.17 -17.25 -62.07
CA LYS A 880 22.08 -17.35 -60.93
C LYS A 880 21.75 -18.53 -60.00
N ASP A 881 20.65 -19.24 -60.25
CA ASP A 881 20.18 -20.36 -59.41
C ASP A 881 21.08 -21.60 -59.56
N PRO A 882 21.67 -22.14 -58.47
CA PRO A 882 22.56 -23.30 -58.51
C PRO A 882 21.94 -24.53 -59.19
N ARG A 883 20.61 -24.69 -59.21
CA ARG A 883 19.91 -25.83 -59.83
C ARG A 883 19.91 -25.79 -61.37
N LEU A 884 20.04 -24.60 -61.97
CA LEU A 884 20.00 -24.39 -63.43
C LEU A 884 21.33 -23.87 -63.99
N VAL A 885 22.16 -23.22 -63.16
CA VAL A 885 23.44 -22.61 -63.51
C VAL A 885 24.41 -23.60 -64.15
N GLU A 886 24.52 -24.83 -63.65
CA GLU A 886 25.46 -25.84 -64.19
C GLU A 886 25.11 -26.27 -65.63
N LEU A 887 23.83 -26.22 -65.99
CA LEU A 887 23.32 -26.67 -67.31
C LEU A 887 23.20 -25.51 -68.32
N LEU A 888 23.07 -24.27 -67.83
CA LEU A 888 22.92 -23.07 -68.66
C LEU A 888 24.25 -22.38 -69.01
N LYS A 889 25.35 -22.64 -68.28
CA LYS A 889 26.64 -21.92 -68.43
C LYS A 889 27.60 -22.37 -69.55
N ILE A 890 27.24 -23.30 -70.43
CA ILE A 890 28.11 -23.69 -71.56
C ILE A 890 27.50 -23.24 -72.89
N PHE A 891 27.56 -21.93 -73.15
CA PHE A 891 28.29 -21.34 -74.28
C PHE A 891 28.33 -19.81 -74.11
N VAL A 892 29.49 -19.28 -74.47
CA VAL A 892 29.93 -17.89 -74.69
C VAL A 892 28.83 -16.93 -75.15
#